data_AF-A0A9P3IWS2-F1
#
_entry.id   AF-A0A9P3IWS2-F1
#
_cell.length_a   1.000
_cell.length_b   1.000
_cell.length_c   1.000
_cell.angle_alpha   90.00
_cell.angle_beta   90.00
_cell.angle_gamma   90.00
#
_symmetry.space_group_name_H-M   'P 1'
#
loop_
_entity.id
_entity.type
_entity.pdbx_description
1 polymer ?
#
loop_
_entity_poly.entity_id
_entity_poly.type
_entity_poly.pdbx_seq_one_letter_code
_entity_poly.pdbx_strand_id
1 'polypeptide(L)'
;LPEGLPQEQPFDHRIESKLGIQTTIQRQFRLTQPELQQLLKHVDYLLDKRIIRPSFSLFDSPILFIPKKDSGYRMCTDYRALNRVTIKSRYPIPHADELIDQFCKARIFSRIDLRGGYHQTLLGCFFSNVPILSSLLCRPASSSFLKLLAGYSSPHSRIRSLSPPLVTSIGIASARRRFAVVKRRNDQSITASHTITDRIMATGEMTVTESETLQGVPPSVLTSSSKRSVVLVLDFGSQYTQLITRRIRELGVYSVSLPAGVPLDQIQAVHPTIVVLSGGPNSVHEEGSPTVPEGFFDYVIKGNITVLGICYGMQLIVQTLGGDVARAEAQEYGRMDIVADGDSALFGGGDAGKVEGELRQTVWMSHGDEATKLPEGFKVVARSDQGTVVAIECTARKIFGLQYHPEVTHTPRGMETLRRVVFDIGGAHADWQMQEVLDEAISAVQAAVGPVKHAVCALSGGVDSTVAATLVHKAIGDRLHCIFVDNGLLRFEEQQRVMAMFDADLHLPVTCVDASDRFLSKLKGVTDPEKKRRIIGAEFIAVFDDFATKLEEKLGHRPECLVQGTLYPDVIESCPPPGSGKKHSHTIKSHHNVGGLPENMRFTLVEPLKWLFKDEVRKIGALLNVPSSFLSRHPFPGPGLAVRVLGDVCADGALDTIRQVDEIFINAIKEAGLYDQIWQAFAVFLPVRSVGVQGDRRTHSHVVALRAITSQDGMTADWFEFDTKFLREVSARICNSVSGVNRVVYDITSKPPATVEWE
;
A
#
# COMPACT_ATOMS: atom_id res chain seq x y z
N LEU A 1 25.15 32.33 -13.90
CA LEU A 1 26.00 32.18 -12.69
C LEU A 1 27.27 32.99 -12.95
N PRO A 2 27.80 33.73 -11.96
CA PRO A 2 29.00 34.54 -12.15
C PRO A 2 30.17 33.69 -12.67
N GLU A 3 30.93 34.24 -13.61
CA GLU A 3 32.09 33.58 -14.20
C GLU A 3 33.31 33.74 -13.27
N GLY A 4 33.89 32.63 -12.83
CA GLY A 4 35.05 32.64 -11.93
C GLY A 4 35.00 31.57 -10.83
N LEU A 5 36.02 31.59 -9.97
CA LEU A 5 35.98 30.88 -8.68
C LEU A 5 35.23 31.75 -7.67
N PRO A 6 34.35 31.18 -6.82
CA PRO A 6 33.76 31.90 -5.70
C PRO A 6 34.87 32.48 -4.81
N GLN A 7 34.66 33.68 -4.26
CA GLN A 7 35.59 34.25 -3.28
C GLN A 7 35.64 33.35 -2.04
N GLU A 8 36.82 33.17 -1.45
CA GLU A 8 36.98 32.42 -0.20
C GLU A 8 36.13 33.03 0.92
N GLN A 9 35.46 32.19 1.69
CA GLN A 9 34.62 32.61 2.82
C GLN A 9 35.07 31.90 4.10
N PRO A 10 34.86 32.48 5.30
CA PRO A 10 35.22 31.85 6.57
C PRO A 10 34.57 30.47 6.78
N PHE A 11 33.50 30.16 6.02
CA PHE A 11 32.65 28.99 6.16
C PHE A 11 32.64 28.09 4.93
N ASP A 12 33.67 28.13 4.06
CA ASP A 12 33.73 27.29 2.86
C ASP A 12 33.46 25.81 3.17
N HIS A 13 32.85 25.09 2.20
CA HIS A 13 32.39 23.73 2.45
C HIS A 13 33.58 22.80 2.68
N ARG A 14 33.51 22.01 3.76
CA ARG A 14 34.52 21.01 4.11
C ARG A 14 33.87 19.64 4.11
N ILE A 15 34.61 18.68 3.57
CA ILE A 15 34.26 17.28 3.68
C ILE A 15 34.93 16.77 4.95
N GLU A 16 34.14 16.33 5.92
CA GLU A 16 34.65 15.72 7.15
C GLU A 16 34.54 14.20 7.04
N SER A 17 35.59 13.49 7.45
CA SER A 17 35.62 12.03 7.46
C SER A 17 35.82 11.53 8.89
N LYS A 18 35.41 10.29 9.17
CA LYS A 18 35.56 9.66 10.50
C LYS A 18 37.07 9.53 10.84
N LEU A 19 37.49 9.73 12.09
CA LEU A 19 38.90 9.56 12.48
C LEU A 19 39.40 8.12 12.18
N GLY A 20 40.62 7.99 11.64
CA GLY A 20 41.32 6.70 11.47
C GLY A 20 41.10 5.94 10.15
N ILE A 21 40.70 6.61 9.07
CA ILE A 21 40.33 5.95 7.80
C ILE A 21 41.54 5.52 6.94
N GLN A 22 41.48 4.28 6.43
CA GLN A 22 42.28 3.80 5.29
C GLN A 22 41.75 4.38 3.96
N THR A 23 42.66 4.77 3.08
CA THR A 23 42.41 5.36 1.76
C THR A 23 41.36 4.59 0.96
N THR A 24 40.43 5.30 0.28
CA THR A 24 39.35 4.67 -0.49
C THR A 24 39.64 4.82 -1.99
N ILE A 25 40.46 3.90 -2.53
CA ILE A 25 40.81 3.88 -3.96
C ILE A 25 39.89 2.88 -4.66
N GLN A 26 39.03 3.34 -5.56
CA GLN A 26 38.18 2.47 -6.37
C GLN A 26 38.68 2.41 -7.81
N ARG A 27 38.73 1.20 -8.38
CA ARG A 27 39.10 1.01 -9.78
C ARG A 27 38.03 1.61 -10.71
N GLN A 28 38.48 2.35 -11.72
CA GLN A 28 37.62 2.88 -12.78
C GLN A 28 36.86 1.76 -13.51
N PHE A 29 35.56 1.97 -13.74
CA PHE A 29 34.76 1.04 -14.54
C PHE A 29 35.27 1.00 -15.98
N ARG A 30 35.10 -0.16 -16.64
CA ARG A 30 35.42 -0.29 -18.07
C ARG A 30 34.52 0.66 -18.86
N LEU A 31 35.13 1.60 -19.57
CA LEU A 31 34.45 2.50 -20.50
C LEU A 31 34.61 1.98 -21.93
N THR A 32 33.56 2.11 -22.72
CA THR A 32 33.62 1.94 -24.17
C THR A 32 34.38 3.11 -24.82
N GLN A 33 34.84 2.95 -26.06
CA GLN A 33 35.55 4.02 -26.78
C GLN A 33 34.73 5.33 -26.89
N PRO A 34 33.42 5.29 -27.19
CA PRO A 34 32.59 6.50 -27.18
C PRO A 34 32.49 7.16 -25.80
N GLU A 35 32.34 6.37 -24.74
CA GLU A 35 32.30 6.89 -23.36
C GLU A 35 33.64 7.49 -22.94
N LEU A 36 34.76 6.92 -23.38
CA LEU A 36 36.09 7.48 -23.11
C LEU A 36 36.29 8.83 -23.81
N GLN A 37 35.86 8.97 -25.07
CA GLN A 37 35.90 10.25 -25.77
C GLN A 37 35.00 11.31 -25.12
N GLN A 38 33.82 10.91 -24.65
CA GLN A 38 32.92 11.79 -23.89
C GLN A 38 33.51 12.19 -22.54
N LEU A 39 34.19 11.27 -21.86
CA LEU A 39 34.90 11.55 -20.62
C LEU A 39 35.96 12.64 -20.82
N LEU A 40 36.82 12.49 -21.82
CA LEU A 40 37.89 13.46 -22.09
C LEU A 40 37.32 14.86 -22.36
N LYS A 41 36.31 14.95 -23.24
CA LYS A 41 35.61 16.22 -23.53
C LYS A 41 35.00 16.85 -22.27
N HIS A 42 34.42 16.04 -21.39
CA HIS A 42 33.81 16.53 -20.17
C HIS A 42 34.85 16.97 -19.13
N VAL A 43 35.98 16.27 -19.04
CA VAL A 43 37.10 16.65 -18.17
C VAL A 43 37.70 17.99 -18.60
N ASP A 44 37.93 18.18 -19.90
CA ASP A 44 38.44 19.44 -20.44
C ASP A 44 37.48 20.60 -20.13
N TYR A 45 36.18 20.37 -20.29
CA TYR A 45 35.15 21.34 -19.89
C TYR A 45 35.20 21.68 -18.40
N LEU A 46 35.36 20.68 -17.52
CA LEU A 46 35.42 20.89 -16.08
C LEU A 46 36.71 21.62 -15.65
N LEU A 47 37.83 21.37 -16.34
CA LEU A 47 39.09 22.10 -16.15
C LEU A 47 38.97 23.56 -16.60
N ASP A 48 38.43 23.81 -17.80
CA ASP A 48 38.18 25.15 -18.35
C ASP A 48 37.30 25.98 -17.40
N LYS A 49 36.22 25.38 -16.88
CA LYS A 49 35.31 26.04 -15.92
C LYS A 49 35.85 26.13 -14.49
N ARG A 50 37.09 25.70 -14.27
CA ARG A 50 37.78 25.66 -12.96
C ARG A 50 36.91 24.96 -11.90
N ILE A 51 36.23 23.88 -12.30
CA ILE A 51 35.44 23.01 -11.41
C ILE A 51 36.34 21.93 -10.80
N ILE A 52 37.33 21.47 -11.56
CA ILE A 52 38.35 20.51 -11.11
C ILE A 52 39.77 21.07 -11.33
N ARG A 53 40.75 20.46 -10.65
CA ARG A 53 42.19 20.66 -10.85
C ARG A 53 42.93 19.31 -10.75
N PRO A 54 44.11 19.14 -11.34
CA PRO A 54 44.96 17.99 -11.08
C PRO A 54 45.24 17.81 -9.58
N SER A 55 45.28 16.57 -9.09
CA SER A 55 45.42 16.25 -7.66
C SER A 55 46.12 14.92 -7.43
N PHE A 56 46.77 14.79 -6.28
CA PHE A 56 47.38 13.53 -5.78
C PHE A 56 46.60 12.97 -4.58
N SER A 57 45.29 13.17 -4.57
CA SER A 57 44.42 12.75 -3.47
C SER A 57 44.46 11.24 -3.26
N LEU A 58 44.32 10.84 -2.00
CA LEU A 58 44.28 9.44 -1.56
C LEU A 58 42.89 8.79 -1.69
N PHE A 59 41.93 9.45 -2.35
CA PHE A 59 40.54 9.01 -2.48
C PHE A 59 40.08 9.06 -3.93
N ASP A 60 39.75 7.92 -4.54
CA ASP A 60 39.36 7.86 -5.94
C ASP A 60 37.94 7.33 -6.11
N SER A 61 37.08 8.14 -6.74
CA SER A 61 35.72 7.76 -7.13
C SER A 61 35.65 7.49 -8.64
N PRO A 62 35.12 6.33 -9.08
CA PRO A 62 35.07 5.97 -10.48
C PRO A 62 33.88 6.63 -11.18
N ILE A 63 34.00 6.80 -12.50
CA ILE A 63 32.99 7.43 -13.35
C ILE A 63 32.23 6.39 -14.14
N LEU A 64 30.92 6.58 -14.29
CA LEU A 64 30.07 5.82 -15.21
C LEU A 64 29.22 6.79 -16.04
N PHE A 65 28.77 6.33 -17.21
CA PHE A 65 27.83 7.07 -18.04
C PHE A 65 26.44 6.42 -18.01
N ILE A 66 25.41 7.26 -18.00
CA ILE A 66 24.01 6.84 -18.12
C ILE A 66 23.44 7.43 -19.41
N PRO A 67 22.85 6.63 -20.31
CA PRO A 67 22.19 7.15 -21.50
C PRO A 67 20.96 7.98 -21.10
N LYS A 68 20.81 9.13 -21.73
CA LYS A 68 19.62 9.98 -21.64
C LYS A 68 18.59 9.56 -22.69
N LYS A 69 17.33 9.95 -22.48
CA LYS A 69 16.22 9.72 -23.43
C LYS A 69 16.45 10.37 -24.81
N ASP A 70 17.32 11.37 -24.88
CA ASP A 70 17.64 12.18 -26.07
C ASP A 70 18.92 11.71 -26.79
N SER A 71 19.35 10.46 -26.61
CA SER A 71 20.56 9.87 -27.21
C SER A 71 21.91 10.40 -26.67
N GLY A 72 21.91 11.29 -25.69
CA GLY A 72 23.12 11.79 -25.03
C GLY A 72 23.60 10.93 -23.85
N TYR A 73 24.84 11.12 -23.40
CA TYR A 73 25.36 10.49 -22.18
C TYR A 73 25.37 11.49 -21.01
N ARG A 74 25.06 11.00 -19.80
CA ARG A 74 25.23 11.73 -18.54
C ARG A 74 26.36 11.13 -17.73
N MET A 75 27.40 11.92 -17.45
CA MET A 75 28.49 11.51 -16.57
C MET A 75 27.97 11.45 -15.11
N CYS A 76 28.25 10.35 -14.42
CA CYS A 76 27.93 10.14 -13.02
C CYS A 76 29.18 9.62 -12.28
N THR A 77 29.48 10.22 -11.14
CA THR A 77 30.57 9.77 -10.26
C THR A 77 30.00 8.89 -9.15
N ASP A 78 30.60 7.72 -8.93
CA ASP A 78 30.18 6.80 -7.87
C ASP A 78 30.80 7.18 -6.53
N TYR A 79 30.13 8.08 -5.80
CA TYR A 79 30.56 8.50 -4.46
C TYR A 79 30.19 7.52 -3.34
N ARG A 80 29.68 6.30 -3.62
CA ARG A 80 29.16 5.42 -2.56
C ARG A 80 30.23 5.04 -1.53
N ALA A 81 31.45 4.75 -1.96
CA ALA A 81 32.52 4.40 -1.04
C ALA A 81 32.94 5.59 -0.18
N LEU A 82 33.10 6.76 -0.81
CA LEU A 82 33.41 8.01 -0.13
C LEU A 82 32.30 8.40 0.88
N ASN A 83 31.03 8.34 0.47
CA ASN A 83 29.86 8.64 1.30
C ASN A 83 29.70 7.73 2.54
N ARG A 84 30.30 6.52 2.56
CA ARG A 84 30.30 5.63 3.76
C ARG A 84 31.23 6.13 4.86
N VAL A 85 32.29 6.83 4.47
CA VAL A 85 33.35 7.30 5.36
C VAL A 85 33.22 8.79 5.71
N THR A 86 32.43 9.54 4.95
CA THR A 86 32.04 10.93 5.25
C THR A 86 31.12 11.02 6.47
N ILE A 87 31.36 12.00 7.33
CA ILE A 87 30.46 12.37 8.41
C ILE A 87 29.27 13.12 7.79
N LYS A 88 28.07 12.55 7.94
CA LYS A 88 26.83 13.17 7.46
C LYS A 88 26.44 14.30 8.41
N SER A 89 26.24 15.51 7.86
CA SER A 89 25.65 16.61 8.62
C SER A 89 24.22 16.25 9.03
N ARG A 90 23.92 16.29 10.33
CA ARG A 90 22.61 15.98 10.89
C ARG A 90 21.89 17.28 11.21
N TYR A 91 21.21 17.85 10.22
CA TYR A 91 20.28 18.95 10.44
C TYR A 91 18.90 18.52 9.94
N PRO A 92 17.85 18.58 10.77
CA PRO A 92 16.51 18.24 10.34
C PRO A 92 16.06 19.22 9.25
N ILE A 93 15.46 18.70 8.18
CA ILE A 93 14.80 19.54 7.19
C ILE A 93 13.57 20.13 7.90
N PRO A 94 13.36 21.46 7.89
CA PRO A 94 12.17 22.06 8.48
C PRO A 94 10.90 21.49 7.85
N HIS A 95 9.79 21.48 8.60
CA HIS A 95 8.52 21.06 8.04
C HIS A 95 8.12 21.98 6.87
N ALA A 96 7.39 21.43 5.88
CA ALA A 96 6.94 22.22 4.74
C ALA A 96 6.08 23.41 5.21
N ASP A 97 5.26 23.19 6.23
CA ASP A 97 4.38 24.20 6.82
C ASP A 97 5.19 25.32 7.50
N GLU A 98 6.23 24.97 8.27
CA GLU A 98 7.15 25.96 8.87
C GLU A 98 7.87 26.82 7.81
N LEU A 99 8.19 26.23 6.64
CA LEU A 99 8.77 26.99 5.52
C LEU A 99 7.73 27.93 4.91
N ILE A 100 6.48 27.49 4.76
CA ILE A 100 5.37 28.30 4.23
C ILE A 100 5.04 29.45 5.19
N ASP A 101 5.00 29.19 6.50
CA ASP A 101 4.75 30.19 7.54
C ASP A 101 5.81 31.30 7.53
N GLN A 102 7.07 30.98 7.19
CA GLN A 102 8.11 32.00 7.04
C GLN A 102 7.85 32.98 5.89
N PHE A 103 7.03 32.60 4.91
CA PHE A 103 6.63 33.47 3.79
C PHE A 103 5.33 34.24 4.04
N CYS A 104 4.61 34.01 5.15
CA CYS A 104 3.28 34.62 5.36
C CYS A 104 3.28 36.16 5.35
N LYS A 105 4.43 36.79 5.60
CA LYS A 105 4.61 38.26 5.57
C LYS A 105 5.30 38.78 4.30
N ALA A 106 5.72 37.90 3.40
CA ALA A 106 6.42 38.28 2.17
C ALA A 106 5.40 38.80 1.14
N ARG A 107 5.69 39.98 0.57
CA ARG A 107 4.83 40.60 -0.46
C ARG A 107 5.33 40.38 -1.89
N ILE A 108 6.55 39.86 -2.03
CA ILE A 108 7.21 39.62 -3.32
C ILE A 108 7.81 38.22 -3.29
N PHE A 109 7.44 37.41 -4.27
CA PHE A 109 7.98 36.07 -4.48
C PHE A 109 8.84 36.08 -5.74
N SER A 110 10.07 35.58 -5.64
CA SER A 110 10.97 35.42 -6.78
C SER A 110 11.49 33.98 -6.85
N ARG A 111 11.59 33.45 -8.06
CA ARG A 111 12.07 32.09 -8.32
C ARG A 111 13.42 32.16 -9.01
N ILE A 112 14.42 31.50 -8.42
CA ILE A 112 15.76 31.36 -9.00
C ILE A 112 15.97 29.88 -9.36
N ASP A 113 16.17 29.57 -10.63
CA ASP A 113 16.55 28.22 -11.07
C ASP A 113 18.06 28.00 -10.84
N LEU A 114 18.38 27.29 -9.76
CA LEU A 114 19.75 26.98 -9.35
C LEU A 114 20.24 25.62 -9.88
N ARG A 115 19.92 25.27 -11.14
CA ARG A 115 20.36 24.01 -11.78
C ARG A 115 21.87 23.76 -11.71
N GLY A 116 22.69 24.80 -11.54
CA GLY A 116 24.14 24.71 -11.31
C GLY A 116 24.62 25.41 -10.03
N GLY A 117 23.72 25.74 -9.10
CA GLY A 117 24.03 26.55 -7.91
C GLY A 117 25.06 25.91 -6.97
N TYR A 118 25.18 24.59 -6.98
CA TYR A 118 26.21 23.86 -6.23
C TYR A 118 27.64 24.25 -6.66
N HIS A 119 27.85 24.63 -7.92
CA HIS A 119 29.14 25.11 -8.40
C HIS A 119 29.54 26.50 -7.87
N GLN A 120 28.65 27.16 -7.12
CA GLN A 120 28.93 28.44 -6.48
C GLN A 120 29.48 28.28 -5.06
N THR A 121 29.58 27.05 -4.55
CA THR A 121 30.18 26.77 -3.24
C THR A 121 31.62 26.29 -3.43
N LEU A 122 32.57 27.03 -2.87
CA LEU A 122 33.98 26.65 -2.85
C LEU A 122 34.20 25.49 -1.87
N LEU A 123 35.05 24.53 -2.24
CA LEU A 123 35.56 23.51 -1.33
C LEU A 123 36.80 24.09 -0.63
N GLY A 124 36.67 24.41 0.66
CA GLY A 124 37.67 25.16 1.41
C GLY A 124 39.00 24.41 1.51
N CYS A 125 40.11 25.10 1.26
CA CYS A 125 41.45 24.54 1.19
C CYS A 125 42.47 25.20 2.14
N PHE A 126 42.13 25.65 3.35
CA PHE A 126 43.17 26.21 4.24
C PHE A 126 42.99 25.88 5.73
N PHE A 127 44.14 25.54 6.32
CA PHE A 127 44.44 25.15 7.72
C PHE A 127 44.21 23.68 8.08
N SER A 128 45.33 23.00 8.36
CA SER A 128 45.54 21.62 8.85
C SER A 128 45.72 20.53 7.79
N ASN A 129 46.68 19.62 8.06
CA ASN A 129 47.21 18.51 7.26
C ASN A 129 46.18 17.42 6.84
N VAL A 130 44.99 17.79 6.38
CA VAL A 130 43.95 16.84 5.95
C VAL A 130 43.94 16.74 4.42
N PRO A 131 44.16 15.55 3.82
CA PRO A 131 44.19 15.38 2.38
C PRO A 131 42.81 15.70 1.77
N ILE A 132 42.81 16.37 0.60
CA ILE A 132 41.60 16.67 -0.18
C ILE A 132 40.85 15.36 -0.43
N LEU A 133 39.67 15.19 0.19
CA LEU A 133 38.93 13.92 0.23
C LEU A 133 38.14 13.60 -1.06
N SER A 134 38.23 14.44 -2.08
CA SER A 134 37.50 14.25 -3.34
C SER A 134 38.43 14.24 -4.53
N SER A 135 38.75 13.05 -5.05
CA SER A 135 39.40 12.88 -6.34
C SER A 135 38.54 12.03 -7.28
N LEU A 136 38.55 12.43 -8.56
CA LEU A 136 38.12 11.66 -9.70
C LEU A 136 39.33 11.01 -10.34
N LEU A 137 39.20 9.72 -10.66
CA LEU A 137 40.17 9.03 -11.50
C LEU A 137 39.80 9.23 -12.98
N CYS A 138 40.43 10.20 -13.64
CA CYS A 138 40.35 10.40 -15.08
C CYS A 138 41.65 9.88 -15.70
N ARG A 139 41.63 8.99 -16.71
CA ARG A 139 42.88 8.72 -17.44
C ARG A 139 43.24 9.98 -18.25
N PRO A 140 44.47 10.53 -18.15
CA PRO A 140 45.69 9.96 -17.55
C PRO A 140 46.07 10.49 -16.14
N ALA A 141 45.28 11.36 -15.50
CA ALA A 141 45.61 11.93 -14.18
C ALA A 141 44.41 12.09 -13.24
N SER A 142 44.63 11.84 -11.95
CA SER A 142 43.66 12.11 -10.88
C SER A 142 43.41 13.62 -10.74
N SER A 143 42.13 14.00 -10.60
CA SER A 143 41.71 15.41 -10.47
C SER A 143 40.80 15.61 -9.27
N SER A 144 41.02 16.67 -8.50
CA SER A 144 40.18 17.05 -7.35
C SER A 144 39.23 18.18 -7.70
N PHE A 145 38.09 18.23 -7.02
CA PHE A 145 37.12 19.31 -7.17
C PHE A 145 37.55 20.59 -6.43
N LEU A 146 37.34 21.72 -7.08
CA LEU A 146 37.44 23.07 -6.49
C LEU A 146 36.07 23.58 -6.03
N LYS A 147 35.00 23.09 -6.65
CA LYS A 147 33.60 23.51 -6.42
C LYS A 147 32.76 22.29 -6.04
N LEU A 148 31.74 22.48 -5.21
CA LEU A 148 30.85 21.38 -4.79
C LEU A 148 30.07 20.81 -6.01
N LEU A 149 29.88 19.48 -6.03
CA LEU A 149 29.12 18.76 -7.06
C LEU A 149 27.86 18.11 -6.51
N ALA A 150 26.86 17.95 -7.39
CA ALA A 150 25.64 17.20 -7.09
C ALA A 150 25.92 15.69 -6.90
N GLY A 151 25.35 15.10 -5.85
CA GLY A 151 25.42 13.65 -5.57
C GLY A 151 26.30 13.25 -4.37
N TYR A 152 26.98 14.20 -3.74
CA TYR A 152 27.71 13.97 -2.50
C TYR A 152 26.77 13.98 -1.28
N SER A 153 26.90 13.00 -0.36
CA SER A 153 25.99 12.84 0.81
C SER A 153 26.26 13.82 1.95
N SER A 154 26.68 15.04 1.62
CA SER A 154 26.78 16.18 2.54
C SER A 154 25.93 17.32 1.99
N PRO A 155 24.60 17.37 2.25
CA PRO A 155 23.80 18.46 1.76
C PRO A 155 23.77 19.65 2.73
N HIS A 156 24.04 20.83 2.16
CA HIS A 156 23.35 22.11 2.37
C HIS A 156 23.41 22.86 3.71
N SER A 157 24.02 22.33 4.78
CA SER A 157 24.04 23.06 6.06
C SER A 157 24.79 24.41 6.03
N ARG A 158 25.84 24.55 5.21
CA ARG A 158 26.61 25.81 5.11
C ARG A 158 26.11 26.81 4.07
N ILE A 159 25.14 26.45 3.21
CA ILE A 159 24.59 27.42 2.24
C ILE A 159 23.75 28.49 2.97
N ARG A 160 23.12 28.15 4.10
CA ARG A 160 22.42 29.12 4.95
C ARG A 160 23.35 30.05 5.74
N SER A 161 24.57 29.61 6.07
CA SER A 161 25.53 30.44 6.85
C SER A 161 26.31 31.44 5.98
N LEU A 162 26.12 31.43 4.66
CA LEU A 162 26.87 32.25 3.69
C LEU A 162 26.23 33.62 3.41
N SER A 163 25.31 34.14 4.23
CA SER A 163 24.71 35.48 4.02
C SER A 163 24.22 36.15 5.32
N PRO A 164 24.72 37.34 5.68
CA PRO A 164 24.04 38.22 6.65
C PRO A 164 23.01 39.13 5.93
N PRO A 165 22.21 39.92 6.68
CA PRO A 165 20.78 39.74 6.94
C PRO A 165 19.84 40.24 5.81
N LEU A 166 20.08 39.87 4.55
CA LEU A 166 19.26 40.33 3.41
C LEU A 166 18.83 39.18 2.48
N VAL A 167 18.44 38.02 3.01
CA VAL A 167 17.74 37.01 2.18
C VAL A 167 16.71 36.24 3.00
N THR A 168 15.45 36.58 2.78
CA THR A 168 14.27 35.76 3.10
C THR A 168 14.43 34.34 2.58
N SER A 169 14.35 33.37 3.49
CA SER A 169 13.99 31.96 3.28
C SER A 169 14.12 31.43 1.85
N ILE A 170 15.32 30.96 1.47
CA ILE A 170 15.46 30.11 0.27
C ILE A 170 14.98 28.70 0.65
N GLY A 171 13.78 28.33 0.20
CA GLY A 171 13.31 26.95 0.15
C GLY A 171 13.98 26.21 -1.00
N ILE A 172 14.90 25.28 -0.71
CA ILE A 172 15.48 24.41 -1.73
C ILE A 172 14.47 23.30 -2.01
N ALA A 173 13.68 23.45 -3.07
CA ALA A 173 12.91 22.36 -3.64
C ALA A 173 13.90 21.34 -4.25
N SER A 174 14.12 20.23 -3.54
CA SER A 174 14.80 19.07 -4.09
C SER A 174 13.96 18.50 -5.23
N ALA A 175 14.38 18.76 -6.47
CA ALA A 175 13.83 18.11 -7.65
C ALA A 175 14.15 16.60 -7.58
N ARG A 176 13.26 15.80 -6.97
CA ARG A 176 13.18 14.35 -7.19
C ARG A 176 12.66 14.09 -8.61
N ARG A 177 13.48 14.38 -9.63
CA ARG A 177 13.32 13.80 -10.97
C ARG A 177 14.40 12.73 -11.16
N ARG A 178 13.95 11.47 -11.07
CA ARG A 178 14.53 10.21 -11.61
C ARG A 178 16.06 10.11 -11.58
N PHE A 179 16.58 9.28 -10.66
CA PHE A 179 17.90 8.68 -10.81
C PHE A 179 17.79 7.16 -10.60
N ALA A 180 18.20 6.42 -11.63
CA ALA A 180 18.24 4.97 -11.64
C ALA A 180 19.29 4.46 -10.63
N VAL A 181 18.86 3.63 -9.68
CA VAL A 181 19.73 2.81 -8.85
C VAL A 181 19.96 1.51 -9.59
N VAL A 182 21.15 1.31 -10.17
CA VAL A 182 21.50 0.06 -10.85
C VAL A 182 21.96 -0.97 -9.81
N LYS A 183 21.15 -2.01 -9.58
CA LYS A 183 21.62 -3.31 -9.08
C LYS A 183 22.13 -4.11 -10.28
N ARG A 184 23.44 -4.34 -10.40
CA ARG A 184 23.95 -5.39 -11.29
C ARG A 184 23.91 -6.72 -10.52
N ARG A 185 23.05 -7.64 -10.96
CA ARG A 185 23.17 -9.07 -10.65
C ARG A 185 24.46 -9.57 -11.32
N ASN A 186 25.27 -10.30 -10.54
CA ASN A 186 26.29 -11.18 -11.11
C ASN A 186 25.54 -12.33 -11.77
N ASP A 187 25.69 -12.48 -13.08
CA ASP A 187 25.68 -13.81 -13.68
C ASP A 187 26.68 -13.84 -14.83
N GLN A 188 27.60 -14.79 -14.70
CA GLN A 188 28.56 -15.19 -15.71
C GLN A 188 27.94 -16.34 -16.50
N SER A 189 27.68 -16.14 -17.78
CA SER A 189 27.82 -17.21 -18.77
C SER A 189 27.90 -16.60 -20.17
N ILE A 190 29.07 -16.74 -20.77
CA ILE A 190 29.38 -16.43 -22.16
C ILE A 190 29.11 -17.69 -22.98
N THR A 191 28.34 -17.58 -24.07
CA THR A 191 28.56 -18.23 -25.40
C THR A 191 27.37 -17.84 -26.29
N ALA A 192 27.56 -16.99 -27.30
CA ALA A 192 28.01 -17.28 -28.67
C ALA A 192 26.84 -17.50 -29.63
N SER A 193 26.77 -16.61 -30.62
CA SER A 193 25.86 -16.54 -31.75
C SER A 193 25.75 -17.85 -32.55
N HIS A 194 24.59 -18.12 -33.15
CA HIS A 194 24.47 -18.36 -34.59
C HIS A 194 23.00 -18.38 -35.06
N THR A 195 22.76 -17.58 -36.09
CA THR A 195 21.86 -17.75 -37.24
C THR A 195 21.02 -19.04 -37.33
N ILE A 196 19.73 -18.88 -37.63
CA ILE A 196 18.98 -19.50 -38.76
C ILE A 196 17.51 -19.06 -38.64
N THR A 197 17.18 -17.95 -39.29
CA THR A 197 15.87 -17.75 -39.94
C THR A 197 16.00 -18.44 -41.30
N ASP A 198 15.41 -19.64 -41.43
CA ASP A 198 14.87 -20.24 -42.65
C ASP A 198 14.64 -21.75 -42.43
N ARG A 199 13.46 -22.24 -42.84
CA ARG A 199 12.83 -23.56 -42.59
C ARG A 199 12.10 -23.59 -41.24
N ILE A 200 10.77 -23.58 -41.17
CA ILE A 200 9.83 -24.52 -41.80
C ILE A 200 8.49 -23.79 -42.06
N MET A 201 8.15 -23.60 -43.34
CA MET A 201 6.79 -23.58 -43.84
C MET A 201 6.59 -24.93 -44.51
N ALA A 202 5.91 -25.86 -43.84
CA ALA A 202 5.07 -26.92 -44.41
C ALA A 202 4.75 -27.99 -43.35
N THR A 203 3.48 -28.37 -43.32
CA THR A 203 2.85 -29.56 -42.71
C THR A 203 2.39 -29.47 -41.25
N GLY A 204 1.07 -29.63 -41.07
CA GLY A 204 0.50 -30.32 -39.92
C GLY A 204 -0.34 -29.46 -38.98
N GLU A 205 -1.66 -29.48 -39.20
CA GLU A 205 -2.68 -29.07 -38.23
C GLU A 205 -2.40 -29.65 -36.83
N MET A 206 -2.37 -28.80 -35.80
CA MET A 206 -2.72 -29.18 -34.44
C MET A 206 -3.53 -28.05 -33.82
N THR A 207 -4.78 -28.38 -33.53
CA THR A 207 -5.78 -27.64 -32.77
C THR A 207 -5.16 -26.92 -31.56
N VAL A 208 -5.19 -25.59 -31.60
CA VAL A 208 -4.92 -24.74 -30.44
C VAL A 208 -6.15 -24.84 -29.52
N THR A 209 -5.99 -25.49 -28.38
CA THR A 209 -6.99 -25.52 -27.31
C THR A 209 -7.14 -24.13 -26.69
N GLU A 210 -8.34 -23.57 -26.79
CA GLU A 210 -8.82 -22.40 -26.05
C GLU A 210 -8.59 -22.60 -24.54
N SER A 211 -7.50 -22.07 -23.97
CA SER A 211 -7.35 -22.02 -22.49
C SER A 211 -6.38 -20.98 -21.92
N GLU A 212 -5.87 -20.02 -22.72
CA GLU A 212 -4.90 -19.02 -22.21
C GLU A 212 -5.35 -17.56 -22.28
N THR A 213 -6.64 -17.28 -22.47
CA THR A 213 -7.18 -15.92 -22.49
C THR A 213 -8.32 -15.78 -21.49
N LEU A 214 -8.08 -15.06 -20.38
CA LEU A 214 -9.01 -14.30 -19.52
C LEU A 214 -8.45 -14.20 -18.07
N GLN A 215 -7.32 -13.51 -17.89
CA GLN A 215 -6.89 -13.09 -16.55
C GLN A 215 -7.68 -11.82 -16.17
N GLY A 216 -8.75 -11.97 -15.38
CA GLY A 216 -9.46 -10.82 -14.81
C GLY A 216 -10.95 -11.04 -14.51
N VAL A 217 -11.55 -12.12 -15.00
CA VAL A 217 -12.98 -12.41 -14.83
C VAL A 217 -13.13 -13.74 -14.08
N PRO A 218 -13.92 -13.83 -12.98
CA PRO A 218 -14.20 -15.12 -12.38
C PRO A 218 -14.91 -16.04 -13.38
N PRO A 219 -14.69 -17.36 -13.29
CA PRO A 219 -15.42 -18.33 -14.10
C PRO A 219 -16.96 -18.19 -13.98
N SER A 220 -17.45 -17.59 -12.89
CA SER A 220 -18.87 -17.34 -12.62
C SER A 220 -19.58 -16.41 -13.61
N VAL A 221 -18.84 -15.58 -14.36
CA VAL A 221 -19.41 -14.73 -15.42
C VAL A 221 -19.58 -15.51 -16.73
N LEU A 222 -18.80 -16.57 -16.93
CA LEU A 222 -18.78 -17.33 -18.19
C LEU A 222 -19.75 -18.52 -18.19
N THR A 223 -20.23 -18.98 -17.03
CA THR A 223 -20.92 -20.28 -16.93
C THR A 223 -22.33 -20.28 -16.32
N SER A 224 -22.85 -19.17 -15.78
CA SER A 224 -24.23 -19.14 -15.27
C SER A 224 -25.22 -18.57 -16.31
N SER A 225 -26.20 -19.40 -16.70
CA SER A 225 -27.27 -19.06 -17.65
C SER A 225 -28.33 -18.07 -17.10
N SER A 226 -28.10 -17.46 -15.93
CA SER A 226 -28.99 -16.48 -15.31
C SER A 226 -28.44 -15.06 -15.48
N LYS A 227 -29.19 -14.18 -16.15
CA LYS A 227 -28.90 -12.74 -16.29
C LYS A 227 -28.80 -12.07 -14.91
N ARG A 228 -27.60 -12.02 -14.31
CA ARG A 228 -27.33 -11.26 -13.08
C ARG A 228 -27.08 -9.79 -13.41
N SER A 229 -27.53 -8.89 -12.53
CA SER A 229 -27.19 -7.48 -12.62
C SER A 229 -25.71 -7.27 -12.22
N VAL A 230 -24.91 -6.71 -13.12
CA VAL A 230 -23.46 -6.50 -12.89
C VAL A 230 -23.14 -5.02 -12.89
N VAL A 231 -22.47 -4.55 -11.84
CA VAL A 231 -21.91 -3.21 -11.77
C VAL A 231 -20.39 -3.25 -11.96
N LEU A 232 -19.93 -2.64 -13.04
CA LEU A 232 -18.51 -2.54 -13.34
C LEU A 232 -17.94 -1.23 -12.80
N VAL A 233 -16.90 -1.29 -11.97
CA VAL A 233 -16.17 -0.12 -11.48
C VAL A 233 -14.85 0.00 -12.24
N LEU A 234 -14.63 1.12 -12.94
CA LEU A 234 -13.37 1.41 -13.61
C LEU A 234 -12.47 2.24 -12.69
N ASP A 235 -11.28 1.70 -12.38
CA ASP A 235 -10.32 2.28 -11.44
C ASP A 235 -9.37 3.27 -12.12
N PHE A 236 -9.53 4.56 -11.86
CA PHE A 236 -8.65 5.63 -12.34
C PHE A 236 -7.54 5.98 -11.33
N GLY A 237 -7.38 5.16 -10.28
CA GLY A 237 -6.36 5.31 -9.24
C GLY A 237 -6.87 5.99 -7.97
N SER A 238 -8.19 6.00 -7.74
CA SER A 238 -8.76 6.51 -6.48
C SER A 238 -8.38 5.59 -5.32
N GLN A 239 -8.11 6.20 -4.16
CA GLN A 239 -7.96 5.48 -2.90
C GLN A 239 -9.29 4.82 -2.47
N TYR A 240 -10.42 5.31 -2.97
CA TYR A 240 -11.76 4.87 -2.59
C TYR A 240 -12.42 3.90 -3.58
N THR A 241 -11.74 3.49 -4.66
CA THR A 241 -12.32 2.56 -5.67
C THR A 241 -12.81 1.25 -5.05
N GLN A 242 -12.04 0.68 -4.12
CA GLN A 242 -12.45 -0.55 -3.42
C GLN A 242 -13.69 -0.31 -2.56
N LEU A 243 -13.83 0.88 -1.98
CA LEU A 243 -14.97 1.24 -1.16
C LEU A 243 -16.24 1.38 -2.01
N ILE A 244 -16.16 1.99 -3.20
CA ILE A 244 -17.28 2.02 -4.18
C ILE A 244 -17.75 0.59 -4.47
N THR A 245 -16.81 -0.28 -4.84
CA THR A 245 -17.10 -1.69 -5.18
C THR A 245 -17.79 -2.38 -4.01
N ARG A 246 -17.28 -2.20 -2.78
CA ARG A 246 -17.85 -2.75 -1.55
C ARG A 246 -19.25 -2.20 -1.25
N ARG A 247 -19.48 -0.88 -1.33
CA ARG A 247 -20.79 -0.26 -1.08
C ARG A 247 -21.88 -0.80 -2.00
N ILE A 248 -21.54 -1.06 -3.27
CA ILE A 248 -22.47 -1.68 -4.23
C ILE A 248 -22.81 -3.13 -3.83
N ARG A 249 -21.86 -3.89 -3.28
CA ARG A 249 -22.15 -5.23 -2.75
C ARG A 249 -22.95 -5.22 -1.47
N GLU A 250 -22.76 -4.22 -0.62
CA GLU A 250 -23.59 -4.01 0.57
C GLU A 250 -25.07 -3.78 0.19
N LEU A 251 -25.33 -3.22 -0.99
CA LEU A 251 -26.67 -3.10 -1.57
C LEU A 251 -27.24 -4.43 -2.11
N GLY A 252 -26.44 -5.49 -2.20
CA GLY A 252 -26.86 -6.80 -2.71
C GLY A 252 -26.75 -6.94 -4.23
N VAL A 253 -25.91 -6.13 -4.90
CA VAL A 253 -25.64 -6.24 -6.33
C VAL A 253 -24.20 -6.65 -6.57
N TYR A 254 -23.96 -7.56 -7.51
CA TYR A 254 -22.60 -7.99 -7.84
C TYR A 254 -21.82 -6.84 -8.48
N SER A 255 -20.62 -6.59 -7.96
CA SER A 255 -19.72 -5.57 -8.47
C SER A 255 -18.31 -6.10 -8.65
N VAL A 256 -17.65 -5.60 -9.71
CA VAL A 256 -16.27 -5.95 -10.06
C VAL A 256 -15.50 -4.69 -10.43
N SER A 257 -14.25 -4.61 -9.98
CA SER A 257 -13.33 -3.51 -10.30
C SER A 257 -12.36 -3.92 -11.41
N LEU A 258 -12.23 -3.12 -12.46
CA LEU A 258 -11.23 -3.25 -13.52
C LEU A 258 -10.36 -1.98 -13.61
N PRO A 259 -9.07 -2.09 -13.98
CA PRO A 259 -8.21 -0.93 -14.12
C PRO A 259 -8.64 -0.01 -15.27
N ALA A 260 -8.32 1.28 -15.19
CA ALA A 260 -8.47 2.21 -16.32
C ALA A 260 -7.58 1.79 -17.51
N GLY A 261 -8.08 2.04 -18.72
CA GLY A 261 -7.40 1.69 -19.98
C GLY A 261 -7.60 0.24 -20.45
N VAL A 262 -8.52 -0.49 -19.83
CA VAL A 262 -8.97 -1.80 -20.31
C VAL A 262 -9.61 -1.65 -21.70
N PRO A 263 -9.30 -2.54 -22.67
CA PRO A 263 -9.89 -2.48 -24.00
C PRO A 263 -11.40 -2.76 -23.96
N LEU A 264 -12.11 -2.21 -24.94
CA LEU A 264 -13.59 -2.22 -24.96
C LEU A 264 -14.18 -3.63 -25.01
N ASP A 265 -13.47 -4.59 -25.63
CA ASP A 265 -13.85 -6.00 -25.73
C ASP A 265 -14.00 -6.65 -24.34
N GLN A 266 -13.11 -6.35 -23.40
CA GLN A 266 -13.19 -6.86 -22.03
C GLN A 266 -14.35 -6.24 -21.26
N ILE A 267 -14.64 -4.96 -21.47
CA ILE A 267 -15.82 -4.30 -20.89
C ILE A 267 -17.10 -4.94 -21.42
N GLN A 268 -17.14 -5.25 -22.72
CA GLN A 268 -18.27 -5.92 -23.36
C GLN A 268 -18.48 -7.34 -22.86
N ALA A 269 -17.40 -8.10 -22.63
CA ALA A 269 -17.46 -9.46 -22.12
C ALA A 269 -18.07 -9.56 -20.72
N VAL A 270 -17.99 -8.50 -19.92
CA VAL A 270 -18.60 -8.43 -18.57
C VAL A 270 -20.11 -8.19 -18.63
N HIS A 271 -20.64 -7.70 -19.76
CA HIS A 271 -22.05 -7.32 -19.93
C HIS A 271 -22.62 -6.46 -18.78
N PRO A 272 -22.01 -5.30 -18.46
CA PRO A 272 -22.41 -4.50 -17.31
C PRO A 272 -23.78 -3.84 -17.51
N THR A 273 -24.60 -3.86 -16.46
CA THR A 273 -25.86 -3.08 -16.39
C THR A 273 -25.56 -1.61 -16.05
N ILE A 274 -24.53 -1.40 -15.23
CA ILE A 274 -24.10 -0.09 -14.73
C ILE A 274 -22.57 -0.03 -14.78
N VAL A 275 -22.01 1.10 -15.19
CA VAL A 275 -20.57 1.37 -15.13
C VAL A 275 -20.30 2.58 -14.24
N VAL A 276 -19.45 2.40 -13.23
CA VAL A 276 -19.00 3.48 -12.33
C VAL A 276 -17.58 3.86 -12.69
N LEU A 277 -17.36 5.12 -13.06
CA LEU A 277 -16.03 5.69 -13.29
C LEU A 277 -15.54 6.28 -11.95
N SER A 278 -14.54 5.66 -11.35
CA SER A 278 -13.99 6.12 -10.06
C SER A 278 -13.22 7.44 -10.17
N GLY A 279 -12.89 8.01 -9.01
CA GLY A 279 -12.00 9.16 -8.91
C GLY A 279 -10.55 8.84 -9.26
N GLY A 280 -9.67 9.83 -9.14
CA GLY A 280 -8.24 9.64 -9.34
C GLY A 280 -7.45 10.88 -8.91
N PRO A 281 -6.14 10.75 -8.64
CA PRO A 281 -5.28 11.86 -8.25
C PRO A 281 -4.83 12.73 -9.44
N ASN A 282 -5.09 12.28 -10.67
CA ASN A 282 -4.63 12.93 -11.88
C ASN A 282 -5.58 14.07 -12.28
N SER A 283 -5.06 15.07 -12.99
CA SER A 283 -5.89 16.06 -13.68
C SER A 283 -6.18 15.58 -15.10
N VAL A 284 -7.40 15.74 -15.58
CA VAL A 284 -7.83 15.30 -16.92
C VAL A 284 -7.05 15.97 -18.07
N HIS A 285 -6.31 17.05 -17.78
CA HIS A 285 -5.50 17.79 -18.74
C HIS A 285 -4.05 17.33 -18.84
N GLU A 286 -3.57 16.48 -17.93
CA GLU A 286 -2.17 16.03 -17.96
C GLU A 286 -1.94 15.00 -19.08
N GLU A 287 -0.84 15.16 -19.84
CA GLU A 287 -0.43 14.21 -20.88
C GLU A 287 -0.21 12.81 -20.30
N GLY A 288 -0.96 11.82 -20.78
CA GLY A 288 -0.91 10.43 -20.31
C GLY A 288 -1.86 10.11 -19.16
N SER A 289 -2.81 11.00 -18.86
CA SER A 289 -3.86 10.74 -17.88
C SER A 289 -4.74 9.55 -18.27
N PRO A 290 -5.15 8.70 -17.31
CA PRO A 290 -5.96 7.54 -17.63
C PRO A 290 -7.33 7.97 -18.17
N THR A 291 -7.76 7.33 -19.27
CA THR A 291 -9.01 7.62 -19.98
C THR A 291 -9.78 6.32 -20.29
N VAL A 292 -11.02 6.46 -20.73
CA VAL A 292 -11.85 5.36 -21.24
C VAL A 292 -11.45 5.00 -22.68
N PRO A 293 -11.64 3.74 -23.12
CA PRO A 293 -11.33 3.35 -24.49
C PRO A 293 -12.21 4.09 -25.51
N GLU A 294 -11.69 4.25 -26.73
CA GLU A 294 -12.45 4.85 -27.83
C GLU A 294 -13.76 4.08 -28.08
N GLY A 295 -14.86 4.82 -28.31
CA GLY A 295 -16.19 4.24 -28.51
C GLY A 295 -16.90 3.76 -27.24
N PHE A 296 -16.32 3.96 -26.04
CA PHE A 296 -16.96 3.59 -24.77
C PHE A 296 -18.34 4.24 -24.57
N PHE A 297 -18.43 5.57 -24.74
CA PHE A 297 -19.70 6.27 -24.56
C PHE A 297 -20.76 5.86 -25.60
N ASP A 298 -20.35 5.58 -26.84
CA ASP A 298 -21.26 5.06 -27.87
C ASP A 298 -21.79 3.68 -27.50
N TYR A 299 -20.93 2.80 -26.97
CA TYR A 299 -21.32 1.48 -26.49
C TYR A 299 -22.33 1.57 -25.35
N VAL A 300 -22.05 2.39 -24.34
CA VAL A 300 -22.93 2.58 -23.18
C VAL A 300 -24.28 3.14 -23.60
N ILE A 301 -24.30 4.17 -24.44
CA ILE A 301 -25.55 4.82 -24.91
C ILE A 301 -26.38 3.84 -25.75
N LYS A 302 -25.76 3.11 -26.70
CA LYS A 302 -26.45 2.09 -27.51
C LYS A 302 -26.95 0.92 -26.66
N GLY A 303 -26.19 0.53 -25.65
CA GLY A 303 -26.53 -0.54 -24.72
C GLY A 303 -27.54 -0.14 -23.65
N ASN A 304 -27.95 1.14 -23.57
CA ASN A 304 -28.78 1.69 -22.50
C ASN A 304 -28.22 1.39 -21.09
N ILE A 305 -26.89 1.38 -20.98
CA ILE A 305 -26.13 1.12 -19.75
C ILE A 305 -26.04 2.42 -18.95
N THR A 306 -26.24 2.36 -17.63
CA THR A 306 -26.16 3.56 -16.78
C THR A 306 -24.71 3.86 -16.42
N VAL A 307 -24.29 5.12 -16.51
CA VAL A 307 -22.93 5.55 -16.10
C VAL A 307 -22.98 6.53 -14.94
N LEU A 308 -22.15 6.27 -13.94
CA LEU A 308 -21.91 7.17 -12.82
C LEU A 308 -20.42 7.56 -12.78
N GLY A 309 -20.09 8.83 -12.96
CA GLY A 309 -18.74 9.34 -12.73
C GLY A 309 -18.59 9.95 -11.34
N ILE A 310 -17.54 9.58 -10.61
CA ILE A 310 -17.21 10.13 -9.28
C ILE A 310 -15.90 10.90 -9.35
N CYS A 311 -15.91 12.16 -8.91
CA CYS A 311 -14.79 13.10 -8.93
C CYS A 311 -14.11 13.16 -10.32
N TYR A 312 -12.92 12.56 -10.48
CA TYR A 312 -12.23 12.45 -11.78
C TYR A 312 -13.11 11.80 -12.87
N GLY A 313 -13.91 10.79 -12.50
CA GLY A 313 -14.84 10.15 -13.44
C GLY A 313 -15.89 11.13 -13.99
N MET A 314 -16.38 12.07 -13.17
CA MET A 314 -17.29 13.12 -13.63
C MET A 314 -16.57 14.10 -14.57
N GLN A 315 -15.33 14.48 -14.25
CA GLN A 315 -14.52 15.37 -15.09
C GLN A 315 -14.23 14.72 -16.46
N LEU A 316 -13.95 13.42 -16.49
CA LEU A 316 -13.71 12.66 -17.71
C LEU A 316 -14.96 12.62 -18.61
N ILE A 317 -16.15 12.46 -18.02
CA ILE A 317 -17.43 12.52 -18.74
C ILE A 317 -17.60 13.90 -19.39
N VAL A 318 -17.38 14.97 -18.63
CA VAL A 318 -17.51 16.35 -19.12
C VAL A 318 -16.54 16.61 -20.28
N GLN A 319 -15.26 16.28 -20.11
CA GLN A 319 -14.24 16.54 -21.12
C GLN A 319 -14.48 15.72 -22.41
N THR A 320 -14.80 14.44 -22.29
CA THR A 320 -14.93 13.54 -23.46
C THR A 320 -16.18 13.86 -24.30
N LEU A 321 -17.24 14.37 -23.66
CA LEU A 321 -18.49 14.72 -24.34
C LEU A 321 -18.53 16.18 -24.85
N GLY A 322 -17.40 16.90 -24.81
CA GLY A 322 -17.26 18.24 -25.38
C GLY A 322 -17.56 19.40 -24.43
N GLY A 323 -17.59 19.14 -23.12
CA GLY A 323 -17.56 20.17 -22.08
C GLY A 323 -16.14 20.68 -21.80
N ASP A 324 -16.01 21.56 -20.82
CA ASP A 324 -14.74 22.13 -20.37
C ASP A 324 -14.58 21.98 -18.86
N VAL A 325 -13.37 21.64 -18.44
CA VAL A 325 -12.97 21.44 -17.04
C VAL A 325 -11.82 22.38 -16.79
N ALA A 326 -11.86 23.20 -15.74
CA ALA A 326 -10.77 24.08 -15.38
C ALA A 326 -10.24 23.72 -13.99
N ARG A 327 -9.02 24.16 -13.70
CA ARG A 327 -8.46 24.05 -12.36
C ARG A 327 -9.20 25.02 -11.44
N ALA A 328 -9.70 24.54 -10.31
CA ALA A 328 -10.42 25.38 -9.35
C ALA A 328 -9.46 26.40 -8.70
N GLU A 329 -9.93 27.65 -8.47
CA GLU A 329 -9.13 28.70 -7.83
C GLU A 329 -8.82 28.38 -6.35
N ALA A 330 -9.75 27.70 -5.68
CA ALA A 330 -9.58 27.13 -4.35
C ALA A 330 -9.78 25.61 -4.42
N GLN A 331 -8.86 24.84 -3.86
CA GLN A 331 -9.02 23.39 -3.79
C GLN A 331 -9.91 23.05 -2.59
N GLU A 332 -11.01 22.36 -2.85
CA GLU A 332 -12.00 22.02 -1.83
C GLU A 332 -11.78 20.58 -1.36
N TYR A 333 -11.22 20.45 -0.16
CA TYR A 333 -11.00 19.17 0.52
C TYR A 333 -11.74 19.15 1.86
N GLY A 334 -12.54 18.11 2.09
CA GLY A 334 -13.20 17.85 3.36
C GLY A 334 -14.72 17.97 3.31
N ARG A 335 -15.34 18.18 4.47
CA ARG A 335 -16.80 18.30 4.60
C ARG A 335 -17.26 19.64 4.06
N MET A 336 -18.24 19.61 3.17
CA MET A 336 -18.94 20.80 2.71
C MET A 336 -20.42 20.54 2.55
N ASP A 337 -21.20 21.59 2.72
CA ASP A 337 -22.62 21.56 2.48
C ASP A 337 -22.91 21.92 1.01
N ILE A 338 -23.86 21.18 0.44
CA ILE A 338 -24.30 21.34 -0.94
C ILE A 338 -25.80 21.54 -0.98
N VAL A 339 -26.24 22.30 -1.98
CA VAL A 339 -27.64 22.51 -2.31
C VAL A 339 -27.95 21.67 -3.55
N ALA A 340 -28.78 20.65 -3.37
CA ALA A 340 -29.22 19.74 -4.41
C ALA A 340 -30.66 20.07 -4.86
N ASP A 341 -30.91 19.87 -6.15
CA ASP A 341 -32.24 19.99 -6.76
C ASP A 341 -33.11 18.79 -6.35
N GLY A 342 -34.16 19.06 -5.57
CA GLY A 342 -35.12 18.07 -5.08
C GLY A 342 -35.98 17.40 -6.15
N ASP A 343 -35.96 17.88 -7.40
CA ASP A 343 -36.66 17.25 -8.53
C ASP A 343 -35.72 16.41 -9.42
N SER A 344 -34.43 16.33 -9.09
CA SER A 344 -33.45 15.59 -9.87
C SER A 344 -33.63 14.08 -9.79
N ALA A 345 -33.19 13.35 -10.82
CA ALA A 345 -33.23 11.89 -10.79
C ALA A 345 -32.27 11.33 -9.73
N LEU A 346 -31.19 12.04 -9.39
CA LEU A 346 -30.20 11.64 -8.38
C LEU A 346 -30.63 11.91 -6.93
N PHE A 347 -31.40 12.97 -6.67
CA PHE A 347 -31.71 13.41 -5.30
C PHE A 347 -33.21 13.48 -4.97
N GLY A 348 -34.10 13.32 -5.96
CA GLY A 348 -35.51 13.67 -5.81
C GLY A 348 -36.44 12.58 -5.29
N GLY A 349 -36.90 12.70 -4.03
CA GLY A 349 -37.87 11.81 -3.41
C GLY A 349 -37.20 10.75 -2.54
N GLY A 350 -37.20 11.00 -1.23
CA GLY A 350 -36.95 9.96 -0.23
C GLY A 350 -38.23 9.21 0.13
N ASP A 351 -38.13 8.24 1.03
CA ASP A 351 -39.26 7.50 1.65
C ASP A 351 -40.29 8.42 2.37
N ALA A 352 -40.06 9.73 2.41
CA ALA A 352 -40.93 10.76 2.99
C ALA A 352 -41.66 11.63 1.94
N GLY A 353 -41.82 11.14 0.70
CA GLY A 353 -42.55 11.85 -0.35
C GLY A 353 -41.70 12.90 -1.08
N LYS A 354 -42.26 13.48 -2.15
CA LYS A 354 -41.65 14.58 -2.89
C LYS A 354 -41.34 15.73 -1.93
N VAL A 355 -40.05 16.04 -1.74
CA VAL A 355 -39.66 17.28 -1.08
C VAL A 355 -39.61 18.34 -2.17
N GLU A 356 -40.69 19.13 -2.29
CA GLU A 356 -40.66 20.33 -3.12
C GLU A 356 -39.64 21.32 -2.53
N GLY A 357 -38.53 21.56 -3.23
CA GLY A 357 -37.54 22.59 -2.86
C GLY A 357 -36.07 22.14 -2.86
N GLU A 358 -35.21 23.02 -2.36
CA GLU A 358 -33.76 22.83 -2.24
C GLU A 358 -33.41 21.85 -1.10
N LEU A 359 -32.71 20.76 -1.43
CA LEU A 359 -32.20 19.79 -0.46
C LEU A 359 -30.79 20.15 -0.04
N ARG A 360 -30.59 20.50 1.23
CA ARG A 360 -29.24 20.67 1.80
C ARG A 360 -28.71 19.36 2.33
N GLN A 361 -27.48 19.02 1.98
CA GLN A 361 -26.78 17.86 2.53
C GLN A 361 -25.28 18.12 2.67
N THR A 362 -24.66 17.48 3.65
CA THR A 362 -23.21 17.51 3.84
C THR A 362 -22.58 16.37 3.04
N VAL A 363 -21.52 16.68 2.29
CA VAL A 363 -20.77 15.71 1.48
C VAL A 363 -19.27 15.85 1.70
N TRP A 364 -18.53 14.83 1.31
CA TRP A 364 -17.07 14.83 1.33
C TRP A 364 -16.48 15.17 -0.05
N MET A 365 -15.86 16.34 -0.14
CA MET A 365 -15.19 16.83 -1.34
C MET A 365 -13.71 16.48 -1.34
N SER A 366 -13.19 16.18 -2.53
CA SER A 366 -11.76 16.00 -2.75
C SER A 366 -11.43 16.23 -4.23
N HIS A 367 -11.41 17.50 -4.66
CA HIS A 367 -11.09 17.85 -6.05
C HIS A 367 -10.20 19.08 -6.16
N GLY A 368 -9.35 19.06 -7.20
CA GLY A 368 -8.53 20.21 -7.60
C GLY A 368 -9.01 20.91 -8.89
N ASP A 369 -9.87 20.23 -9.65
CA ASP A 369 -10.44 20.69 -10.91
C ASP A 369 -11.98 20.71 -10.81
N GLU A 370 -12.62 21.54 -11.62
CA GLU A 370 -14.07 21.74 -11.65
C GLU A 370 -14.57 21.85 -13.10
N ALA A 371 -15.78 21.34 -13.36
CA ALA A 371 -16.46 21.53 -14.64
C ALA A 371 -16.98 22.98 -14.80
N THR A 372 -16.42 23.74 -15.75
CA THR A 372 -16.83 25.12 -16.04
C THR A 372 -17.91 25.19 -17.13
N LYS A 373 -17.83 24.30 -18.12
CA LYS A 373 -18.81 24.21 -19.21
C LYS A 373 -19.31 22.78 -19.34
N LEU A 374 -20.63 22.59 -19.20
CA LEU A 374 -21.23 21.27 -19.35
C LEU A 374 -21.41 20.88 -20.82
N PRO A 375 -21.36 19.58 -21.14
CA PRO A 375 -21.73 19.07 -22.45
C PRO A 375 -23.21 19.30 -22.75
N GLU A 376 -23.57 19.28 -24.03
CA GLU A 376 -24.95 19.45 -24.46
C GLU A 376 -25.86 18.33 -23.90
N GLY A 377 -27.01 18.72 -23.33
CA GLY A 377 -28.00 17.80 -22.76
C GLY A 377 -27.78 17.43 -21.28
N PHE A 378 -26.76 17.99 -20.62
CA PHE A 378 -26.55 17.83 -19.17
C PHE A 378 -27.17 18.98 -18.37
N LYS A 379 -27.77 18.65 -17.22
CA LYS A 379 -28.31 19.60 -16.23
C LYS A 379 -27.44 19.58 -14.97
N VAL A 380 -27.20 20.75 -14.37
CA VAL A 380 -26.64 20.84 -13.01
C VAL A 380 -27.74 20.55 -12.00
N VAL A 381 -27.49 19.60 -11.10
CA VAL A 381 -28.46 19.17 -10.08
C VAL A 381 -27.97 19.28 -8.65
N ALA A 382 -26.71 19.67 -8.44
CA ALA A 382 -26.27 20.16 -7.14
C ALA A 382 -25.14 21.18 -7.30
N ARG A 383 -25.08 22.15 -6.38
CA ARG A 383 -24.00 23.11 -6.25
C ARG A 383 -23.51 23.20 -4.81
N SER A 384 -22.25 23.56 -4.61
CA SER A 384 -21.74 23.94 -3.29
C SER A 384 -22.27 25.34 -2.90
N ASP A 385 -22.18 25.69 -1.62
CA ASP A 385 -22.45 27.08 -1.18
C ASP A 385 -21.55 28.11 -1.86
N GLN A 386 -20.37 27.70 -2.37
CA GLN A 386 -19.45 28.53 -3.14
C GLN A 386 -19.83 28.65 -4.63
N GLY A 387 -20.88 27.96 -5.07
CA GLY A 387 -21.39 27.97 -6.45
C GLY A 387 -20.80 26.90 -7.37
N THR A 388 -19.85 26.10 -6.86
CA THR A 388 -19.16 25.01 -7.58
C THR A 388 -20.16 24.00 -8.12
N VAL A 389 -19.98 23.50 -9.35
CA VAL A 389 -20.83 22.41 -9.90
C VAL A 389 -20.49 21.09 -9.22
N VAL A 390 -21.44 20.54 -8.45
CA VAL A 390 -21.21 19.35 -7.62
C VAL A 390 -21.81 18.08 -8.23
N ALA A 391 -22.95 18.18 -8.90
CA ALA A 391 -23.59 17.03 -9.52
C ALA A 391 -24.21 17.41 -10.86
N ILE A 392 -24.10 16.49 -11.81
CA ILE A 392 -24.62 16.63 -13.17
C ILE A 392 -25.43 15.39 -13.54
N GLU A 393 -26.47 15.58 -14.34
CA GLU A 393 -27.25 14.47 -14.88
C GLU A 393 -27.64 14.70 -16.34
N CYS A 394 -27.69 13.61 -17.09
CA CYS A 394 -28.27 13.52 -18.43
C CYS A 394 -29.21 12.31 -18.45
N THR A 395 -30.48 12.53 -18.13
CA THR A 395 -31.49 11.47 -18.04
C THR A 395 -31.73 10.77 -19.39
N ALA A 396 -31.64 11.50 -20.51
CA ALA A 396 -31.81 10.95 -21.85
C ALA A 396 -30.72 9.92 -22.22
N ARG A 397 -29.50 10.08 -21.71
CA ARG A 397 -28.36 9.18 -21.97
C ARG A 397 -28.03 8.25 -20.79
N LYS A 398 -28.75 8.39 -19.67
CA LYS A 398 -28.46 7.73 -18.37
C LYS A 398 -27.02 7.92 -17.88
N ILE A 399 -26.47 9.12 -18.06
CA ILE A 399 -25.12 9.48 -17.61
C ILE A 399 -25.23 10.48 -16.47
N PHE A 400 -24.57 10.18 -15.36
CA PHE A 400 -24.60 10.94 -14.12
C PHE A 400 -23.18 11.20 -13.63
N GLY A 401 -22.97 12.33 -12.96
CA GLY A 401 -21.68 12.71 -12.41
C GLY A 401 -21.82 13.34 -11.03
N LEU A 402 -20.93 12.96 -10.12
CA LEU A 402 -20.81 13.50 -8.76
C LEU A 402 -19.37 13.96 -8.53
N GLN A 403 -19.18 15.19 -8.07
CA GLN A 403 -17.86 15.73 -7.75
C GLN A 403 -17.39 15.32 -6.34
N TYR A 404 -18.33 14.94 -5.47
CA TYR A 404 -18.06 14.43 -4.12
C TYR A 404 -18.00 12.90 -4.09
N HIS A 405 -17.55 12.35 -2.96
CA HIS A 405 -17.45 10.91 -2.73
C HIS A 405 -18.68 10.37 -1.96
N PRO A 406 -19.66 9.73 -2.62
CA PRO A 406 -20.80 9.09 -1.94
C PRO A 406 -20.41 7.81 -1.18
N GLU A 407 -19.27 7.21 -1.49
CA GLU A 407 -18.83 5.92 -0.93
C GLU A 407 -18.31 6.01 0.51
N VAL A 408 -17.90 7.21 0.95
CA VAL A 408 -17.34 7.47 2.29
C VAL A 408 -18.43 7.82 3.30
N THR A 409 -18.25 7.42 4.55
CA THR A 409 -19.22 7.71 5.62
C THR A 409 -19.30 9.17 6.03
N HIS A 410 -18.31 9.97 5.62
CA HIS A 410 -18.35 11.42 5.78
C HIS A 410 -19.46 12.08 4.95
N THR A 411 -20.06 11.35 4.00
CA THR A 411 -21.25 11.73 3.25
C THR A 411 -22.45 10.94 3.80
N PRO A 412 -23.25 11.48 4.75
CA PRO A 412 -24.26 10.70 5.47
C PRO A 412 -25.34 10.07 4.57
N ARG A 413 -25.71 10.76 3.48
CA ARG A 413 -26.68 10.28 2.48
C ARG A 413 -26.03 9.61 1.27
N GLY A 414 -24.74 9.28 1.33
CA GLY A 414 -24.00 8.73 0.19
C GLY A 414 -24.51 7.35 -0.26
N MET A 415 -24.86 6.49 0.70
CA MET A 415 -25.47 5.18 0.42
C MET A 415 -26.86 5.29 -0.23
N GLU A 416 -27.63 6.32 0.12
CA GLU A 416 -28.93 6.59 -0.49
C GLU A 416 -28.76 6.97 -1.98
N THR A 417 -27.80 7.85 -2.28
CA THR A 417 -27.44 8.20 -3.66
C THR A 417 -27.00 6.98 -4.46
N LEU A 418 -26.13 6.13 -3.90
CA LEU A 418 -25.68 4.91 -4.58
C LEU A 418 -26.82 3.92 -4.81
N ARG A 419 -27.68 3.71 -3.80
CA ARG A 419 -28.88 2.86 -3.91
C ARG A 419 -29.76 3.31 -5.06
N ARG A 420 -29.99 4.61 -5.19
CA ARG A 420 -30.83 5.19 -6.21
C ARG A 420 -30.26 5.04 -7.62
N VAL A 421 -28.95 5.28 -7.78
CA VAL A 421 -28.27 5.02 -9.05
C VAL A 421 -28.35 3.55 -9.44
N VAL A 422 -28.17 2.64 -8.48
CA VAL A 422 -28.15 1.21 -8.74
C VAL A 422 -29.54 0.63 -9.05
N PHE A 423 -30.53 0.91 -8.20
CA PHE A 423 -31.88 0.33 -8.32
C PHE A 423 -32.81 1.18 -9.17
N ASP A 424 -32.99 2.45 -8.82
CA ASP A 424 -34.06 3.28 -9.41
C ASP A 424 -33.72 3.75 -10.83
N ILE A 425 -32.46 4.12 -11.05
CA ILE A 425 -31.97 4.61 -12.35
C ILE A 425 -31.43 3.46 -13.20
N GLY A 426 -30.55 2.65 -12.60
CA GLY A 426 -29.86 1.55 -13.26
C GLY A 426 -30.74 0.33 -13.51
N GLY A 427 -31.81 0.15 -12.74
CA GLY A 427 -32.70 -1.00 -12.86
C GLY A 427 -32.04 -2.32 -12.47
N ALA A 428 -30.96 -2.29 -11.67
CA ALA A 428 -30.34 -3.50 -11.18
C ALA A 428 -31.24 -4.19 -10.14
N HIS A 429 -31.11 -5.50 -10.01
CA HIS A 429 -31.81 -6.31 -9.00
C HIS A 429 -30.82 -6.82 -7.96
N ALA A 430 -31.29 -7.00 -6.71
CA ALA A 430 -30.49 -7.46 -5.59
C ALA A 430 -30.28 -8.98 -5.63
N ASP A 431 -29.61 -9.44 -6.68
CA ASP A 431 -29.43 -10.86 -7.01
C ASP A 431 -28.19 -11.47 -6.33
N TRP A 432 -27.42 -10.67 -5.57
CA TRP A 432 -26.21 -11.14 -4.89
C TRP A 432 -26.55 -11.73 -3.51
N GLN A 433 -27.02 -12.97 -3.50
CA GLN A 433 -27.36 -13.71 -2.29
C GLN A 433 -26.17 -14.56 -1.82
N MET A 434 -25.78 -14.40 -0.54
CA MET A 434 -24.61 -15.10 0.02
C MET A 434 -24.72 -16.63 -0.02
N GLN A 435 -25.95 -17.17 0.00
CA GLN A 435 -26.19 -18.61 -0.08
C GLN A 435 -25.79 -19.17 -1.46
N GLU A 436 -26.19 -18.51 -2.55
CA GLU A 436 -25.81 -18.92 -3.91
C GLU A 436 -24.30 -18.81 -4.12
N VAL A 437 -23.69 -17.74 -3.59
CA VAL A 437 -22.24 -17.53 -3.65
C VAL A 437 -21.49 -18.66 -2.93
N LEU A 438 -22.01 -19.14 -1.79
CA LEU A 438 -21.44 -20.27 -1.08
C LEU A 438 -21.54 -21.57 -1.91
N ASP A 439 -22.70 -21.86 -2.50
CA ASP A 439 -22.93 -23.07 -3.28
C ASP A 439 -22.07 -23.10 -4.57
N GLU A 440 -21.90 -21.93 -5.21
CA GLU A 440 -20.96 -21.75 -6.33
C GLU A 440 -19.50 -21.94 -5.91
N ALA A 441 -19.09 -21.37 -4.78
CA ALA A 441 -17.73 -21.53 -4.28
C ALA A 441 -17.42 -23.00 -3.96
N ILE A 442 -18.36 -23.74 -3.38
CA ILE A 442 -18.25 -25.18 -3.15
C ILE A 442 -18.05 -25.92 -4.48
N SER A 443 -18.89 -25.63 -5.47
CA SER A 443 -18.82 -26.26 -6.80
C SER A 443 -17.48 -25.97 -7.50
N ALA A 444 -17.00 -24.73 -7.42
CA ALA A 444 -15.71 -24.33 -7.97
C ALA A 444 -14.52 -25.04 -7.28
N VAL A 445 -14.58 -25.20 -5.96
CA VAL A 445 -13.56 -25.96 -5.21
C VAL A 445 -13.58 -27.44 -5.62
N GLN A 446 -14.76 -28.05 -5.76
CA GLN A 446 -14.89 -29.43 -6.22
C GLN A 446 -14.30 -29.62 -7.62
N ALA A 447 -14.53 -28.68 -8.53
CA ALA A 447 -13.95 -28.72 -9.87
C ALA A 447 -12.42 -28.53 -9.86
N ALA A 448 -11.90 -27.63 -9.03
CA ALA A 448 -10.47 -27.34 -8.95
C ALA A 448 -9.65 -28.47 -8.31
N VAL A 449 -10.15 -29.06 -7.23
CA VAL A 449 -9.49 -30.19 -6.54
C VAL A 449 -9.78 -31.52 -7.24
N GLY A 450 -10.95 -31.66 -7.86
CA GLY A 450 -11.39 -32.92 -8.46
C GLY A 450 -11.69 -34.02 -7.43
N PRO A 451 -11.97 -35.26 -7.89
CA PRO A 451 -12.43 -36.34 -7.02
C PRO A 451 -11.32 -37.06 -6.25
N VAL A 452 -10.07 -37.01 -6.74
CA VAL A 452 -8.96 -37.83 -6.19
C VAL A 452 -7.96 -36.98 -5.37
N LYS A 453 -7.77 -35.71 -5.71
CA LYS A 453 -6.70 -34.92 -5.09
C LYS A 453 -7.02 -34.59 -3.63
N HIS A 454 -5.96 -34.41 -2.86
CA HIS A 454 -6.01 -33.94 -1.49
C HIS A 454 -5.53 -32.50 -1.40
N ALA A 455 -6.10 -31.76 -0.45
CA ALA A 455 -5.79 -30.36 -0.22
C ALA A 455 -5.21 -30.16 1.18
N VAL A 456 -4.23 -29.27 1.30
CA VAL A 456 -3.68 -28.84 2.60
C VAL A 456 -4.07 -27.40 2.85
N CYS A 457 -4.46 -27.10 4.08
CA CYS A 457 -4.77 -25.74 4.52
C CYS A 457 -3.98 -25.37 5.77
N ALA A 458 -3.30 -24.23 5.72
CA ALA A 458 -2.67 -23.64 6.90
C ALA A 458 -3.70 -22.81 7.68
N LEU A 459 -4.08 -23.28 8.86
CA LEU A 459 -4.96 -22.56 9.78
C LEU A 459 -4.13 -21.66 10.69
N SER A 460 -4.44 -20.36 10.66
CA SER A 460 -3.85 -19.35 11.54
C SER A 460 -4.70 -19.06 12.78
N GLY A 461 -5.91 -19.61 12.88
CA GLY A 461 -6.90 -19.23 13.90
C GLY A 461 -7.55 -17.87 13.63
N GLY A 462 -7.38 -17.31 12.43
CA GLY A 462 -8.11 -16.14 11.94
C GLY A 462 -9.44 -16.52 11.29
N VAL A 463 -10.32 -15.51 11.12
CA VAL A 463 -11.63 -15.68 10.47
C VAL A 463 -11.47 -16.19 9.04
N ASP A 464 -10.61 -15.56 8.27
CA ASP A 464 -10.49 -15.78 6.82
C ASP A 464 -10.02 -17.22 6.51
N SER A 465 -8.99 -17.71 7.21
CA SER A 465 -8.48 -19.08 7.04
C SER A 465 -9.45 -20.15 7.54
N THR A 466 -10.19 -19.88 8.62
CA THR A 466 -11.17 -20.81 9.19
C THR A 466 -12.40 -20.96 8.30
N VAL A 467 -12.93 -19.84 7.77
CA VAL A 467 -14.05 -19.87 6.83
C VAL A 467 -13.64 -20.56 5.53
N ALA A 468 -12.44 -20.30 5.02
CA ALA A 468 -11.92 -21.00 3.84
C ALA A 468 -11.79 -22.51 4.08
N ALA A 469 -11.22 -22.93 5.21
CA ALA A 469 -11.10 -24.34 5.56
C ALA A 469 -12.47 -25.03 5.73
N THR A 470 -13.41 -24.37 6.41
CA THR A 470 -14.77 -24.91 6.61
C THR A 470 -15.51 -25.06 5.28
N LEU A 471 -15.37 -24.09 4.37
CA LEU A 471 -15.94 -24.14 3.04
C LEU A 471 -15.35 -25.30 2.22
N VAL A 472 -14.02 -25.43 2.22
CA VAL A 472 -13.35 -26.53 1.49
C VAL A 472 -13.69 -27.88 2.12
N HIS A 473 -13.76 -27.98 3.43
CA HIS A 473 -14.16 -29.22 4.12
C HIS A 473 -15.57 -29.65 3.70
N LYS A 474 -16.52 -28.72 3.63
CA LYS A 474 -17.87 -29.01 3.10
C LYS A 474 -17.83 -29.47 1.64
N ALA A 475 -16.86 -29.02 0.86
CA ALA A 475 -16.71 -29.37 -0.55
C ALA A 475 -16.04 -30.75 -0.80
N ILE A 476 -14.99 -31.10 -0.04
CA ILE A 476 -14.16 -32.30 -0.30
C ILE A 476 -14.09 -33.31 0.86
N GLY A 477 -14.69 -33.01 2.01
CA GLY A 477 -14.70 -33.84 3.21
C GLY A 477 -13.30 -34.07 3.81
N ASP A 478 -13.05 -35.30 4.25
CA ASP A 478 -11.82 -35.76 4.91
C ASP A 478 -10.55 -35.69 4.04
N ARG A 479 -10.68 -35.29 2.76
CA ARG A 479 -9.53 -35.05 1.87
C ARG A 479 -8.83 -33.72 2.16
N LEU A 480 -9.43 -32.86 2.97
CA LEU A 480 -8.80 -31.65 3.48
C LEU A 480 -7.95 -31.99 4.71
N HIS A 481 -6.68 -31.61 4.67
CA HIS A 481 -5.77 -31.73 5.81
C HIS A 481 -5.40 -30.35 6.32
N CYS A 482 -5.86 -30.00 7.52
CA CYS A 482 -5.56 -28.72 8.14
C CYS A 482 -4.36 -28.83 9.08
N ILE A 483 -3.46 -27.84 9.03
CA ILE A 483 -2.38 -27.68 10.00
C ILE A 483 -2.55 -26.39 10.78
N PHE A 484 -2.49 -26.48 12.10
CA PHE A 484 -2.36 -25.34 13.00
C PHE A 484 -0.96 -25.36 13.61
N VAL A 485 -0.16 -24.32 13.36
CA VAL A 485 1.21 -24.22 13.87
C VAL A 485 1.21 -23.29 15.09
N ASP A 486 1.53 -23.83 16.26
CA ASP A 486 1.86 -23.00 17.41
C ASP A 486 3.30 -22.51 17.27
N ASN A 487 3.43 -21.22 16.99
CA ASN A 487 4.71 -20.53 16.83
C ASN A 487 5.26 -19.98 18.16
N GLY A 488 4.57 -20.20 19.28
CA GLY A 488 4.95 -19.66 20.59
C GLY A 488 4.71 -18.15 20.73
N LEU A 489 3.99 -17.53 19.78
CA LEU A 489 3.70 -16.07 19.73
C LEU A 489 2.20 -15.77 19.77
N LEU A 490 1.38 -16.77 20.13
CA LEU A 490 -0.06 -16.65 20.29
C LEU A 490 -0.44 -16.01 21.64
N ARG A 491 -1.71 -15.57 21.77
CA ARG A 491 -2.29 -15.05 23.01
C ARG A 491 -2.37 -16.13 24.10
N PHE A 492 -2.66 -15.70 25.32
CA PHE A 492 -2.82 -16.58 26.48
C PHE A 492 -3.78 -17.74 26.16
N GLU A 493 -3.35 -19.00 26.34
CA GLU A 493 -4.16 -20.21 26.09
C GLU A 493 -4.88 -20.25 24.73
N GLU A 494 -4.39 -19.53 23.72
CA GLU A 494 -5.08 -19.41 22.44
C GLU A 494 -5.10 -20.71 21.65
N GLN A 495 -4.00 -21.47 21.68
CA GLN A 495 -3.90 -22.78 21.06
C GLN A 495 -5.03 -23.70 21.55
N GLN A 496 -5.20 -23.83 22.87
CA GLN A 496 -6.21 -24.71 23.46
C GLN A 496 -7.62 -24.24 23.10
N ARG A 497 -7.90 -22.94 23.18
CA ARG A 497 -9.21 -22.36 22.82
C ARG A 497 -9.56 -22.59 21.34
N VAL A 498 -8.58 -22.40 20.45
CA VAL A 498 -8.76 -22.59 19.00
C VAL A 498 -8.94 -24.07 18.65
N MET A 499 -8.15 -24.96 19.24
CA MET A 499 -8.28 -26.41 19.00
C MET A 499 -9.60 -26.97 19.54
N ALA A 500 -10.04 -26.53 20.74
CA ALA A 500 -11.33 -26.93 21.29
C ALA A 500 -12.50 -26.53 20.38
N MET A 501 -12.43 -25.34 19.79
CA MET A 501 -13.44 -24.88 18.83
C MET A 501 -13.41 -25.69 17.51
N PHE A 502 -12.22 -25.98 16.98
CA PHE A 502 -12.11 -26.77 15.75
C PHE A 502 -12.66 -28.18 15.88
N ASP A 503 -12.49 -28.79 17.06
CA ASP A 503 -12.97 -30.13 17.37
C ASP A 503 -14.47 -30.13 17.71
N ALA A 504 -14.91 -29.27 18.64
CA ALA A 504 -16.28 -29.29 19.16
C ALA A 504 -17.31 -28.66 18.20
N ASP A 505 -16.99 -27.54 17.55
CA ASP A 505 -17.96 -26.77 16.76
C ASP A 505 -17.87 -27.11 15.27
N LEU A 506 -16.65 -27.18 14.72
CA LEU A 506 -16.42 -27.26 13.28
C LEU A 506 -16.11 -28.68 12.77
N HIS A 507 -15.77 -29.61 13.66
CA HIS A 507 -15.39 -31.00 13.33
C HIS A 507 -14.35 -31.08 12.21
N LEU A 508 -13.36 -30.17 12.21
CA LEU A 508 -12.34 -30.09 11.18
C LEU A 508 -11.15 -31.02 11.52
N PRO A 509 -10.59 -31.75 10.54
CA PRO A 509 -9.39 -32.56 10.74
C PRO A 509 -8.13 -31.67 10.85
N VAL A 510 -7.92 -31.10 12.04
CA VAL A 510 -6.80 -30.18 12.33
C VAL A 510 -5.67 -30.91 13.05
N THR A 511 -4.49 -30.92 12.46
CA THR A 511 -3.26 -31.35 13.12
C THR A 511 -2.58 -30.15 13.78
N CYS A 512 -2.48 -30.15 15.10
CA CYS A 512 -1.72 -29.15 15.83
C CYS A 512 -0.23 -29.54 15.87
N VAL A 513 0.64 -28.62 15.45
CA VAL A 513 2.10 -28.77 15.52
C VAL A 513 2.65 -27.71 16.44
N ASP A 514 3.21 -28.13 17.58
CA ASP A 514 3.97 -27.23 18.45
C ASP A 514 5.38 -27.02 17.89
N ALA A 515 5.66 -25.78 17.51
CA ALA A 515 6.96 -25.34 17.03
C ALA A 515 7.52 -24.17 17.87
N SER A 516 6.96 -23.91 19.06
CA SER A 516 7.30 -22.75 19.90
C SER A 516 8.81 -22.60 20.12
N ASP A 517 9.50 -23.64 20.58
CA ASP A 517 10.95 -23.64 20.81
C ASP A 517 11.77 -23.31 19.55
N ARG A 518 11.30 -23.78 18.39
CA ARG A 518 11.95 -23.60 17.10
C ARG A 518 11.87 -22.14 16.64
N PHE A 519 10.75 -21.47 16.88
CA PHE A 519 10.58 -20.04 16.59
C PHE A 519 11.34 -19.17 17.61
N LEU A 520 11.17 -19.44 18.91
CA LEU A 520 11.77 -18.64 19.98
C LEU A 520 13.31 -18.67 19.94
N SER A 521 13.90 -19.84 19.68
CA SER A 521 15.36 -19.97 19.55
C SER A 521 15.95 -19.11 18.42
N LYS A 522 15.23 -18.95 17.30
CA LYS A 522 15.65 -18.12 16.17
C LYS A 522 15.37 -16.63 16.35
N LEU A 523 14.38 -16.28 17.18
CA LEU A 523 14.02 -14.90 17.50
C LEU A 523 14.84 -14.29 18.63
N LYS A 524 15.55 -15.13 19.41
CA LYS A 524 16.40 -14.69 20.51
C LYS A 524 17.44 -13.66 20.07
N GLY A 525 17.42 -12.48 20.69
CA GLY A 525 18.34 -11.38 20.39
C GLY A 525 18.02 -10.58 19.12
N VAL A 526 16.88 -10.85 18.44
CA VAL A 526 16.46 -10.12 17.25
C VAL A 526 15.59 -8.94 17.66
N THR A 527 16.07 -7.72 17.39
CA THR A 527 15.35 -6.47 17.71
C THR A 527 14.73 -5.79 16.50
N ASP A 528 15.21 -6.08 15.29
CA ASP A 528 14.73 -5.44 14.07
C ASP A 528 13.40 -6.08 13.59
N PRO A 529 12.31 -5.30 13.45
CA PRO A 529 10.97 -5.83 13.18
C PRO A 529 10.87 -6.53 11.81
N GLU A 530 11.55 -5.99 10.80
CA GLU A 530 11.61 -6.60 9.47
C GLU A 530 12.33 -7.95 9.47
N LYS A 531 13.42 -8.08 10.24
CA LYS A 531 14.06 -9.38 10.47
C LYS A 531 13.16 -10.35 11.23
N LYS A 532 12.45 -9.90 12.27
CA LYS A 532 11.49 -10.75 13.01
C LYS A 532 10.45 -11.34 12.05
N ARG A 533 9.82 -10.49 11.23
CA ARG A 533 8.86 -10.88 10.21
C ARG A 533 9.42 -11.92 9.23
N ARG A 534 10.64 -11.72 8.71
CA ARG A 534 11.29 -12.66 7.79
C ARG A 534 11.61 -14.02 8.42
N ILE A 535 12.09 -14.02 9.67
CA ILE A 535 12.43 -15.25 10.39
C ILE A 535 11.16 -16.06 10.64
N ILE A 536 10.09 -15.43 11.13
CA ILE A 536 8.81 -16.08 11.39
C ILE A 536 8.23 -16.67 10.09
N GLY A 537 8.24 -15.90 8.99
CA GLY A 537 7.74 -16.37 7.71
C GLY A 537 8.52 -17.57 7.17
N ALA A 538 9.86 -17.51 7.20
CA ALA A 538 10.71 -18.61 6.75
C ALA A 538 10.52 -19.88 7.59
N GLU A 539 10.36 -19.73 8.90
CA GLU A 539 10.18 -20.87 9.79
C GLU A 539 8.81 -21.51 9.65
N PHE A 540 7.78 -20.70 9.44
CA PHE A 540 6.44 -21.19 9.16
C PHE A 540 6.41 -22.07 7.92
N ILE A 541 7.08 -21.64 6.85
CA ILE A 541 7.21 -22.43 5.61
C ILE A 541 7.94 -23.74 5.87
N ALA A 542 9.02 -23.73 6.65
CA ALA A 542 9.77 -24.93 6.95
C ALA A 542 8.96 -25.95 7.78
N VAL A 543 8.17 -25.49 8.76
CA VAL A 543 7.26 -26.36 9.53
C VAL A 543 6.13 -26.90 8.64
N PHE A 544 5.63 -26.07 7.72
CA PHE A 544 4.62 -26.47 6.75
C PHE A 544 5.15 -27.54 5.77
N ASP A 545 6.37 -27.41 5.29
CA ASP A 545 7.04 -28.41 4.45
C ASP A 545 7.22 -29.74 5.20
N ASP A 546 7.69 -29.69 6.45
CA ASP A 546 7.83 -30.89 7.29
C ASP A 546 6.49 -31.63 7.47
N PHE A 547 5.39 -30.88 7.59
CA PHE A 547 4.04 -31.45 7.66
C PHE A 547 3.60 -32.05 6.32
N ALA A 548 3.85 -31.37 5.20
CA ALA A 548 3.53 -31.88 3.88
C ALA A 548 4.28 -33.18 3.57
N THR A 549 5.55 -33.31 3.98
CA THR A 549 6.34 -34.54 3.84
C THR A 549 5.79 -35.68 4.71
N LYS A 550 5.41 -35.41 5.97
CA LYS A 550 4.77 -36.42 6.83
C LYS A 550 3.42 -36.89 6.28
N LEU A 551 2.64 -35.98 5.66
CA LEU A 551 1.41 -36.36 4.98
C LEU A 551 1.66 -37.22 3.75
N GLU A 552 2.70 -36.93 2.98
CA GLU A 552 3.11 -37.73 1.83
C GLU A 552 3.46 -39.17 2.24
N GLU A 553 4.17 -39.35 3.36
CA GLU A 553 4.46 -40.67 3.94
C GLU A 553 3.18 -41.42 4.38
N LYS A 554 2.19 -40.70 4.93
CA LYS A 554 0.94 -41.29 5.42
C LYS A 554 -0.05 -41.65 4.31
N LEU A 555 -0.16 -40.80 3.29
CA LEU A 555 -1.12 -40.95 2.18
C LEU A 555 -0.54 -41.76 1.01
N GLY A 556 0.80 -41.91 0.96
CA GLY A 556 1.50 -42.55 -0.17
C GLY A 556 1.61 -41.66 -1.42
N HIS A 557 1.07 -40.45 -1.37
CA HIS A 557 1.20 -39.44 -2.41
C HIS A 557 1.18 -38.03 -1.79
N ARG A 558 1.87 -37.08 -2.42
CA ARG A 558 1.92 -35.69 -1.95
C ARG A 558 0.57 -35.00 -2.21
N PRO A 559 0.06 -34.17 -1.29
CA PRO A 559 -1.05 -33.29 -1.59
C PRO A 559 -0.68 -32.33 -2.74
N GLU A 560 -1.60 -32.15 -3.69
CA GLU A 560 -1.38 -31.30 -4.87
C GLU A 560 -1.96 -29.90 -4.70
N CYS A 561 -2.91 -29.71 -3.79
CA CYS A 561 -3.64 -28.44 -3.64
C CYS A 561 -3.29 -27.74 -2.32
N LEU A 562 -3.09 -26.42 -2.39
CA LEU A 562 -2.90 -25.54 -1.23
C LEU A 562 -4.08 -24.57 -1.12
N VAL A 563 -4.80 -24.62 0.00
CA VAL A 563 -5.94 -23.73 0.28
C VAL A 563 -5.45 -22.47 0.97
N GLN A 564 -5.86 -21.31 0.45
CA GLN A 564 -5.58 -20.00 1.06
C GLN A 564 -6.85 -19.19 1.25
N GLY A 565 -6.93 -18.48 2.37
CA GLY A 565 -8.01 -17.54 2.69
C GLY A 565 -7.82 -16.15 2.08
N THR A 566 -7.25 -16.06 0.86
CA THR A 566 -7.00 -14.80 0.16
C THR A 566 -8.32 -14.08 -0.12
N LEU A 567 -8.39 -12.78 0.18
CA LEU A 567 -9.59 -11.97 -0.01
C LEU A 567 -9.47 -11.04 -1.22
N TYR A 568 -10.60 -10.46 -1.66
CA TYR A 568 -10.62 -9.57 -2.81
C TYR A 568 -9.73 -8.32 -2.69
N PRO A 569 -9.65 -7.64 -1.53
CA PRO A 569 -8.70 -6.55 -1.34
C PRO A 569 -7.24 -6.97 -1.56
N ASP A 570 -6.87 -8.21 -1.22
CA ASP A 570 -5.50 -8.70 -1.39
C ASP A 570 -5.17 -8.97 -2.86
N VAL A 571 -6.15 -9.43 -3.65
CA VAL A 571 -6.02 -9.57 -5.10
C VAL A 571 -5.83 -8.19 -5.76
N ILE A 572 -6.66 -7.20 -5.40
CA ILE A 572 -6.57 -5.85 -5.99
C ILE A 572 -5.23 -5.19 -5.65
N GLU A 573 -4.74 -5.30 -4.42
CA GLU A 573 -3.45 -4.71 -4.03
C GLU A 573 -2.24 -5.39 -4.68
N SER A 574 -2.38 -6.66 -5.09
CA SER A 574 -1.37 -7.35 -5.89
C SER A 574 -1.31 -6.84 -7.34
N CYS A 575 -2.40 -6.25 -7.83
CA CYS A 575 -2.47 -5.59 -9.13
C CYS A 575 -1.87 -4.16 -9.03
N PRO A 576 -0.84 -3.84 -9.83
CA PRO A 576 -0.27 -2.50 -9.83
C PRO A 576 -1.27 -1.47 -10.38
N PRO A 577 -1.29 -0.23 -9.87
CA PRO A 577 -2.19 0.80 -10.36
C PRO A 577 -1.95 1.10 -11.86
N PRO A 578 -3.02 1.36 -12.63
CA PRO A 578 -2.92 1.64 -14.06
C PRO A 578 -2.02 2.86 -14.33
N GLY A 579 -1.20 2.77 -15.38
CA GLY A 579 -0.22 3.81 -15.73
C GLY A 579 1.16 3.72 -15.04
N SER A 580 1.35 2.81 -14.08
CA SER A 580 2.64 2.67 -13.36
C SER A 580 3.75 1.95 -14.16
N GLY A 581 3.43 1.33 -15.29
CA GLY A 581 4.39 0.61 -16.14
C GLY A 581 5.10 -0.58 -15.46
N LYS A 582 4.60 -1.02 -14.29
CA LYS A 582 5.14 -2.14 -13.53
C LYS A 582 4.18 -3.32 -13.66
N LYS A 583 4.72 -4.52 -13.91
CA LYS A 583 3.95 -5.77 -13.95
C LYS A 583 3.58 -6.32 -12.57
N HIS A 584 4.20 -5.80 -11.50
CA HIS A 584 3.93 -6.18 -10.11
C HIS A 584 4.01 -4.96 -9.17
N SER A 585 3.07 -4.88 -8.24
CA SER A 585 3.13 -3.95 -7.11
C SER A 585 4.41 -4.21 -6.29
N HIS A 586 5.13 -3.15 -5.92
CA HIS A 586 6.32 -3.28 -5.08
C HIS A 586 5.93 -3.78 -3.69
N THR A 587 6.30 -5.02 -3.36
CA THR A 587 6.74 -5.49 -2.04
C THR A 587 5.98 -4.99 -0.79
N ILE A 588 4.69 -4.72 -0.89
CA ILE A 588 3.83 -4.35 0.24
C ILE A 588 2.75 -5.42 0.28
N LYS A 589 2.69 -6.14 1.41
CA LYS A 589 1.96 -7.40 1.66
C LYS A 589 2.66 -8.70 1.22
N SER A 590 3.85 -8.95 1.77
CA SER A 590 4.43 -10.30 1.83
C SER A 590 3.90 -11.17 2.99
N HIS A 591 2.86 -10.74 3.70
CA HIS A 591 2.47 -11.30 5.01
C HIS A 591 1.04 -11.90 5.07
N HIS A 592 0.24 -11.77 4.01
CA HIS A 592 -1.11 -12.37 3.94
C HIS A 592 -1.19 -13.47 2.89
N ASN A 593 -0.61 -13.25 1.73
CA ASN A 593 -0.19 -14.34 0.88
C ASN A 593 1.07 -14.93 1.50
N VAL A 594 1.23 -16.25 1.48
CA VAL A 594 2.49 -16.93 1.81
C VAL A 594 3.52 -16.54 0.73
N GLY A 595 3.91 -15.26 0.68
CA GLY A 595 4.78 -14.61 -0.31
C GLY A 595 6.25 -14.97 -0.13
N GLY A 596 6.48 -16.13 0.48
CA GLY A 596 7.77 -16.78 0.63
C GLY A 596 7.75 -18.23 0.20
N LEU A 597 6.67 -18.75 -0.40
CA LEU A 597 6.71 -20.08 -1.01
C LEU A 597 7.90 -20.10 -1.99
N PRO A 598 8.88 -20.99 -1.81
CA PRO A 598 9.99 -21.14 -2.74
C PRO A 598 9.43 -21.35 -4.16
N GLU A 599 10.10 -20.84 -5.20
CA GLU A 599 9.74 -21.11 -6.61
C GLU A 599 9.64 -22.62 -6.93
N ASN A 600 10.12 -23.47 -6.03
CA ASN A 600 10.15 -24.92 -6.11
C ASN A 600 8.91 -25.64 -5.52
N MET A 601 7.92 -24.95 -4.94
CA MET A 601 6.73 -25.61 -4.40
C MET A 601 5.70 -25.92 -5.49
N ARG A 602 5.42 -27.21 -5.70
CA ARG A 602 4.51 -27.77 -6.71
C ARG A 602 3.06 -27.89 -6.20
N PHE A 603 2.47 -26.81 -5.70
CA PHE A 603 1.06 -26.80 -5.29
C PHE A 603 0.19 -26.03 -6.28
N THR A 604 -0.99 -26.54 -6.56
CA THR A 604 -2.08 -25.80 -7.21
C THR A 604 -2.82 -24.99 -6.14
N LEU A 605 -2.88 -23.68 -6.31
CA LEU A 605 -3.55 -22.78 -5.36
C LEU A 605 -5.07 -22.85 -5.49
N VAL A 606 -5.74 -22.99 -4.34
CA VAL A 606 -7.20 -22.97 -4.22
C VAL A 606 -7.59 -21.83 -3.29
N GLU A 607 -8.11 -20.75 -3.87
CA GLU A 607 -8.46 -19.51 -3.15
C GLU A 607 -9.99 -19.29 -3.22
N PRO A 608 -10.79 -19.94 -2.35
CA PRO A 608 -12.24 -19.89 -2.45
C PRO A 608 -12.83 -18.51 -2.13
N LEU A 609 -12.13 -17.70 -1.33
CA LEU A 609 -12.60 -16.39 -0.86
C LEU A 609 -12.08 -15.20 -1.69
N LYS A 610 -11.36 -15.46 -2.79
CA LYS A 610 -10.61 -14.44 -3.55
C LYS A 610 -11.46 -13.30 -4.11
N TRP A 611 -12.77 -13.52 -4.26
CA TRP A 611 -13.71 -12.53 -4.79
C TRP A 611 -14.58 -11.90 -3.72
N LEU A 612 -14.32 -12.13 -2.43
CA LEU A 612 -15.16 -11.68 -1.32
C LEU A 612 -14.47 -10.62 -0.47
N PHE A 613 -15.27 -9.70 0.06
CA PHE A 613 -14.86 -8.78 1.11
C PHE A 613 -15.03 -9.40 2.50
N LYS A 614 -14.40 -8.80 3.51
CA LYS A 614 -14.32 -9.36 4.87
C LYS A 614 -15.68 -9.49 5.57
N ASP A 615 -16.58 -8.58 5.31
CA ASP A 615 -17.98 -8.62 5.77
C ASP A 615 -18.77 -9.75 5.10
N GLU A 616 -18.55 -9.99 3.80
CA GLU A 616 -19.14 -11.12 3.07
C GLU A 616 -18.61 -12.46 3.60
N VAL A 617 -17.31 -12.55 3.86
CA VAL A 617 -16.69 -13.75 4.49
C VAL A 617 -17.31 -14.04 5.85
N ARG A 618 -17.60 -13.01 6.67
CA ARG A 618 -18.30 -13.19 7.95
C ARG A 618 -19.72 -13.72 7.75
N LYS A 619 -20.46 -13.22 6.76
CA LYS A 619 -21.81 -13.73 6.43
C LYS A 619 -21.76 -15.19 5.97
N ILE A 620 -20.81 -15.55 5.10
CA ILE A 620 -20.60 -16.94 4.69
C ILE A 620 -20.20 -17.82 5.86
N GLY A 621 -19.33 -17.34 6.75
CA GLY A 621 -18.96 -18.04 7.97
C GLY A 621 -20.19 -18.35 8.84
N ALA A 622 -21.12 -17.41 8.96
CA ALA A 622 -22.37 -17.63 9.69
C ALA A 622 -23.25 -18.70 9.01
N LEU A 623 -23.35 -18.70 7.67
CA LEU A 623 -24.06 -19.75 6.91
C LEU A 623 -23.39 -21.14 7.03
N LEU A 624 -22.09 -21.17 7.29
CA LEU A 624 -21.31 -22.38 7.57
C LEU A 624 -21.35 -22.80 9.05
N ASN A 625 -22.20 -22.17 9.88
CA ASN A 625 -22.33 -22.40 11.32
C ASN A 625 -21.04 -22.13 12.11
N VAL A 626 -20.15 -21.27 11.62
CA VAL A 626 -19.00 -20.80 12.39
C VAL A 626 -19.50 -19.93 13.56
N PRO A 627 -19.06 -20.17 14.81
CA PRO A 627 -19.52 -19.41 15.97
C PRO A 627 -19.37 -17.90 15.80
N SER A 628 -20.41 -17.14 16.16
CA SER A 628 -20.42 -15.68 16.04
C SER A 628 -19.27 -15.01 16.82
N SER A 629 -18.92 -15.58 17.99
CA SER A 629 -17.78 -15.15 18.82
C SER A 629 -16.43 -15.24 18.10
N PHE A 630 -16.31 -16.13 17.11
CA PHE A 630 -15.12 -16.25 16.29
C PHE A 630 -15.16 -15.29 15.09
N LEU A 631 -16.32 -15.10 14.47
CA LEU A 631 -16.51 -14.20 13.32
C LEU A 631 -16.31 -12.72 13.69
N SER A 632 -16.73 -12.32 14.89
CA SER A 632 -16.54 -10.95 15.42
C SER A 632 -15.15 -10.72 16.01
N ARG A 633 -14.30 -11.74 16.07
CA ARG A 633 -12.95 -11.65 16.64
C ARG A 633 -12.11 -10.59 15.93
N HIS A 634 -11.41 -9.79 16.74
CA HIS A 634 -10.46 -8.81 16.22
C HIS A 634 -9.34 -9.49 15.41
N PRO A 635 -8.87 -8.86 14.32
CA PRO A 635 -7.74 -9.36 13.55
C PRO A 635 -6.51 -9.59 14.43
N PHE A 636 -5.77 -10.67 14.15
CA PHE A 636 -4.52 -10.98 14.82
C PHE A 636 -3.39 -11.04 13.78
N PRO A 637 -2.26 -10.34 13.99
CA PRO A 637 -1.17 -10.31 13.03
C PRO A 637 -0.53 -11.70 12.88
N GLY A 638 -0.08 -12.05 11.67
CA GLY A 638 0.61 -13.33 11.42
C GLY A 638 1.87 -13.54 12.29
N PRO A 639 2.73 -12.54 12.47
CA PRO A 639 3.83 -12.57 13.45
C PRO A 639 3.39 -12.63 14.92
N GLY A 640 2.10 -12.55 15.20
CA GLY A 640 1.52 -12.59 16.54
C GLY A 640 2.08 -11.52 17.47
N LEU A 641 2.40 -11.93 18.70
CA LEU A 641 2.95 -11.04 19.72
C LEU A 641 4.36 -10.51 19.38
N ALA A 642 5.07 -11.06 18.38
CA ALA A 642 6.42 -10.60 18.06
C ALA A 642 6.49 -9.15 17.56
N VAL A 643 5.42 -8.64 16.93
CA VAL A 643 5.30 -7.22 16.53
C VAL A 643 4.63 -6.34 17.60
N ARG A 644 4.15 -6.95 18.68
CA ARG A 644 3.61 -6.25 19.86
C ARG A 644 4.61 -6.17 21.01
N VAL A 645 5.71 -6.91 20.93
CA VAL A 645 6.85 -6.80 21.83
C VAL A 645 7.96 -6.05 21.11
N LEU A 646 8.17 -4.78 21.49
CA LEU A 646 9.24 -3.98 20.92
C LEU A 646 10.61 -4.51 21.37
N GLY A 647 11.50 -4.74 20.41
CA GLY A 647 12.81 -5.32 20.67
C GLY A 647 12.82 -6.85 20.73
N ASP A 648 13.61 -7.41 21.67
CA ASP A 648 13.81 -8.86 21.81
C ASP A 648 12.62 -9.51 22.50
N VAL A 649 11.96 -10.41 21.77
CA VAL A 649 10.74 -11.09 22.20
C VAL A 649 11.00 -12.08 23.33
N CYS A 650 12.22 -12.62 23.43
CA CYS A 650 12.58 -13.62 24.45
C CYS A 650 13.15 -13.00 25.73
N ALA A 651 13.34 -11.68 25.77
CA ALA A 651 13.95 -11.00 26.92
C ALA A 651 12.95 -10.73 28.05
N ASP A 652 13.43 -10.80 29.29
CA ASP A 652 12.73 -10.34 30.51
C ASP A 652 11.29 -10.90 30.71
N GLY A 653 10.95 -12.07 30.16
CA GLY A 653 9.60 -12.63 30.27
C GLY A 653 8.52 -11.78 29.58
N ALA A 654 8.90 -11.00 28.56
CA ALA A 654 8.03 -10.06 27.87
C ALA A 654 6.77 -10.72 27.27
N LEU A 655 6.92 -11.92 26.70
CA LEU A 655 5.80 -12.68 26.12
C LEU A 655 4.74 -13.06 27.15
N ASP A 656 5.14 -13.57 28.31
CA ASP A 656 4.18 -14.00 29.32
C ASP A 656 3.51 -12.80 29.98
N THR A 657 4.29 -11.72 30.19
CA THR A 657 3.76 -10.44 30.66
C THR A 657 2.70 -9.91 29.71
N ILE A 658 2.99 -9.82 28.42
CA ILE A 658 2.04 -9.24 27.46
C ILE A 658 0.81 -10.13 27.26
N ARG A 659 0.94 -11.46 27.33
CA ARG A 659 -0.19 -12.40 27.29
C ARG A 659 -1.19 -12.15 28.40
N GLN A 660 -0.70 -11.95 29.63
CA GLN A 660 -1.55 -11.68 30.79
C GLN A 660 -2.21 -10.30 30.69
N VAL A 661 -1.45 -9.27 30.29
CA VAL A 661 -1.97 -7.91 30.12
C VAL A 661 -3.05 -7.86 29.03
N ASP A 662 -2.80 -8.50 27.89
CA ASP A 662 -3.75 -8.56 26.77
C ASP A 662 -5.04 -9.29 27.17
N GLU A 663 -4.94 -10.41 27.90
CA GLU A 663 -6.12 -11.14 28.40
C GLU A 663 -6.96 -10.28 29.36
N ILE A 664 -6.33 -9.57 30.30
CA ILE A 664 -7.04 -8.66 31.22
C ILE A 664 -7.73 -7.53 30.44
N PHE A 665 -7.03 -6.92 29.48
CA PHE A 665 -7.55 -5.80 28.71
C PHE A 665 -8.74 -6.20 27.83
N ILE A 666 -8.60 -7.30 27.09
CA ILE A 666 -9.66 -7.81 26.21
C ILE A 666 -10.87 -8.27 27.03
N ASN A 667 -10.67 -8.92 28.17
CA ASN A 667 -11.78 -9.33 29.03
C ASN A 667 -12.51 -8.13 29.62
N ALA A 668 -11.80 -7.08 30.06
CA ALA A 668 -12.44 -5.85 30.52
C ALA A 668 -13.27 -5.18 29.41
N ILE A 669 -12.78 -5.16 28.16
CA ILE A 669 -13.53 -4.63 27.01
C ILE A 669 -14.82 -5.44 26.76
N LYS A 670 -14.74 -6.78 26.86
CA LYS A 670 -15.89 -7.67 26.70
C LYS A 670 -16.91 -7.50 27.83
N GLU A 671 -16.45 -7.45 29.08
CA GLU A 671 -17.28 -7.18 30.27
C GLU A 671 -18.04 -5.84 30.14
N ALA A 672 -17.42 -4.84 29.50
CA ALA A 672 -18.04 -3.55 29.22
C ALA A 672 -18.96 -3.51 27.98
N GLY A 673 -19.07 -4.60 27.21
CA GLY A 673 -19.87 -4.64 25.98
C GLY A 673 -19.32 -3.76 24.84
N LEU A 674 -18.03 -3.39 24.90
CA LEU A 674 -17.38 -2.50 23.93
C LEU A 674 -16.68 -3.25 22.79
N TYR A 675 -16.59 -4.59 22.88
CA TYR A 675 -15.79 -5.41 21.97
C TYR A 675 -16.19 -5.26 20.49
N ASP A 676 -17.49 -5.24 20.21
CA ASP A 676 -18.02 -5.16 18.83
C ASP A 676 -17.98 -3.74 18.25
N GLN A 677 -17.82 -2.72 19.09
CA GLN A 677 -17.69 -1.32 18.66
C GLN A 677 -16.25 -1.00 18.24
N ILE A 678 -15.28 -1.75 18.76
CA ILE A 678 -13.86 -1.56 18.50
C ILE A 678 -13.45 -2.47 17.33
N TRP A 679 -12.70 -1.92 16.39
CA TRP A 679 -12.24 -2.69 15.23
C TRP A 679 -11.09 -3.63 15.60
N GLN A 680 -10.12 -3.13 16.38
CA GLN A 680 -9.04 -3.91 16.93
C GLN A 680 -8.54 -3.30 18.24
N ALA A 681 -8.39 -4.12 19.28
CA ALA A 681 -7.74 -3.77 20.54
C ALA A 681 -6.64 -4.77 20.90
N PHE A 682 -5.56 -4.29 21.51
CA PHE A 682 -4.44 -5.10 21.98
C PHE A 682 -3.50 -4.34 22.92
N ALA A 683 -2.65 -5.08 23.63
CA ALA A 683 -1.53 -4.53 24.40
C ALA A 683 -0.19 -4.63 23.64
N VAL A 684 0.70 -3.67 23.90
CA VAL A 684 2.08 -3.58 23.38
C VAL A 684 3.07 -3.49 24.55
N PHE A 685 4.13 -4.29 24.52
CA PHE A 685 5.19 -4.27 25.51
C PHE A 685 6.31 -3.30 25.11
N LEU A 686 6.69 -2.41 26.03
CA LEU A 686 7.78 -1.46 25.83
C LEU A 686 9.01 -1.90 26.64
N PRO A 687 10.21 -1.99 26.02
CA PRO A 687 11.46 -2.32 26.71
C PRO A 687 12.00 -1.11 27.49
N VAL A 688 11.11 -0.40 28.19
CA VAL A 688 11.42 0.76 29.03
C VAL A 688 11.08 0.39 30.47
N ARG A 689 12.03 0.63 31.37
CA ARG A 689 11.81 0.46 32.81
C ARG A 689 11.39 1.77 33.42
N SER A 690 10.31 1.75 34.20
CA SER A 690 9.85 2.90 34.98
C SER A 690 9.97 2.60 36.47
N VAL A 691 10.16 3.64 37.27
CA VAL A 691 10.06 3.52 38.73
C VAL A 691 8.58 3.49 39.09
N GLY A 692 8.20 2.48 39.86
CA GLY A 692 6.86 2.31 40.40
C GLY A 692 6.90 1.92 41.86
N VAL A 693 5.71 1.82 42.43
CA VAL A 693 5.49 1.38 43.81
C VAL A 693 4.47 0.25 43.73
N GLN A 694 4.90 -0.97 44.03
CA GLN A 694 4.02 -2.13 44.23
C GLN A 694 4.18 -2.57 45.69
N GLY A 695 3.13 -2.37 46.49
CA GLY A 695 3.21 -2.44 47.96
C GLY A 695 4.03 -1.27 48.53
N ASP A 696 4.93 -1.55 49.49
CA ASP A 696 5.76 -0.53 50.16
C ASP A 696 7.19 -0.41 49.60
N ARG A 697 7.52 -1.09 48.50
CA ARG A 697 8.88 -1.11 47.92
C ARG A 697 8.92 -0.44 46.55
N ARG A 698 10.03 0.26 46.26
CA ARG A 698 10.32 0.78 44.92
C ARG A 698 10.63 -0.39 43.99
N THR A 699 9.89 -0.48 42.89
CA THR A 699 10.11 -1.49 41.84
C THR A 699 10.51 -0.80 40.53
N HIS A 700 11.45 -1.40 39.82
CA HIS A 700 11.78 -1.03 38.44
C HIS A 700 11.15 -2.07 37.52
N SER A 701 9.96 -1.76 37.02
CA SER A 701 9.15 -2.68 36.22
C SER A 701 8.88 -2.10 34.83
N HIS A 702 8.30 -2.90 33.94
CA HIS A 702 8.08 -2.55 32.55
C HIS A 702 6.86 -1.64 32.38
N VAL A 703 6.88 -0.89 31.28
CA VAL A 703 5.76 -0.09 30.80
C VAL A 703 5.05 -0.85 29.68
N VAL A 704 3.72 -0.86 29.72
CA VAL A 704 2.89 -1.42 28.64
C VAL A 704 2.01 -0.34 28.04
N ALA A 705 1.80 -0.39 26.73
CA ALA A 705 0.89 0.47 26.02
C ALA A 705 -0.37 -0.30 25.64
N LEU A 706 -1.53 0.31 25.84
CA LEU A 706 -2.81 -0.18 25.34
C LEU A 706 -3.12 0.53 24.02
N ARG A 707 -3.62 -0.23 23.04
CA ARG A 707 -4.02 0.27 21.73
C ARG A 707 -5.42 -0.22 21.42
N ALA A 708 -6.33 0.69 21.08
CA ALA A 708 -7.62 0.35 20.53
C ALA A 708 -7.96 1.35 19.42
N ILE A 709 -8.52 0.84 18.32
CA ILE A 709 -8.83 1.65 17.15
C ILE A 709 -10.22 1.35 16.60
N THR A 710 -10.81 2.37 15.98
CA THR A 710 -12.00 2.25 15.14
C THR A 710 -11.61 2.47 13.70
N SER A 711 -12.12 1.62 12.82
CA SER A 711 -11.83 1.70 11.39
C SER A 711 -12.96 1.02 10.61
N GLN A 712 -13.16 1.47 9.38
CA GLN A 712 -14.10 0.87 8.45
C GLN A 712 -13.41 0.00 7.40
N ASP A 713 -12.15 0.31 7.06
CA ASP A 713 -11.41 -0.27 5.94
C ASP A 713 -9.96 -0.67 6.28
N GLY A 714 -9.47 -0.37 7.49
CA GLY A 714 -8.10 -0.61 7.92
C GLY A 714 -7.05 0.31 7.27
N MET A 715 -7.42 1.14 6.29
CA MET A 715 -6.55 2.11 5.64
C MET A 715 -6.49 3.42 6.43
N THR A 716 -7.64 3.87 6.93
CA THR A 716 -7.76 4.97 7.89
C THR A 716 -8.33 4.45 9.20
N ALA A 717 -7.75 4.85 10.33
CA ALA A 717 -8.21 4.40 11.64
C ALA A 717 -8.02 5.50 12.67
N ASP A 718 -9.04 5.71 13.49
CA ASP A 718 -8.95 6.61 14.64
C ASP A 718 -8.76 5.80 15.91
N TRP A 719 -8.14 6.40 16.94
CA TRP A 719 -8.03 5.75 18.24
C TRP A 719 -9.42 5.71 18.91
N PHE A 720 -9.70 4.67 19.69
CA PHE A 720 -11.00 4.53 20.35
C PHE A 720 -11.04 5.38 21.62
N GLU A 721 -12.05 6.23 21.77
CA GLU A 721 -12.20 7.06 22.96
C GLU A 721 -12.89 6.28 24.09
N PHE A 722 -12.08 5.75 25.01
CA PHE A 722 -12.60 5.12 26.22
C PHE A 722 -12.95 6.15 27.30
N ASP A 723 -14.01 5.86 28.07
CA ASP A 723 -14.30 6.59 29.30
C ASP A 723 -13.10 6.57 30.25
N THR A 724 -12.78 7.73 30.85
CA THR A 724 -11.67 7.85 31.80
C THR A 724 -11.84 6.90 33.00
N LYS A 725 -13.08 6.60 33.38
CA LYS A 725 -13.39 5.64 34.44
C LYS A 725 -12.95 4.21 34.07
N PHE A 726 -13.22 3.80 32.84
CA PHE A 726 -12.84 2.49 32.31
C PHE A 726 -11.30 2.35 32.25
N LEU A 727 -10.60 3.33 31.69
CA LEU A 727 -9.13 3.31 31.61
C LEU A 727 -8.47 3.22 33.00
N ARG A 728 -9.02 3.94 34.00
CA ARG A 728 -8.52 3.89 35.37
C ARG A 728 -8.68 2.51 36.00
N GLU A 729 -9.81 1.86 35.78
CA GLU A 729 -10.09 0.52 36.30
C GLU A 729 -9.18 -0.54 35.65
N VAL A 730 -9.07 -0.51 34.32
CA VAL A 730 -8.20 -1.41 33.56
C VAL A 730 -6.73 -1.23 33.97
N SER A 731 -6.26 0.01 34.07
CA SER A 731 -4.88 0.29 34.50
C SER A 731 -4.61 -0.23 35.91
N ALA A 732 -5.55 -0.09 36.84
CA ALA A 732 -5.40 -0.60 38.19
C ALA A 732 -5.38 -2.14 38.22
N ARG A 733 -6.27 -2.79 37.46
CA ARG A 733 -6.34 -4.25 37.34
C ARG A 733 -5.03 -4.82 36.78
N ILE A 734 -4.49 -4.22 35.71
CA ILE A 734 -3.20 -4.62 35.11
C ILE A 734 -2.05 -4.51 36.12
N CYS A 735 -1.89 -3.35 36.76
CA CYS A 735 -0.78 -3.11 37.70
C CYS A 735 -0.85 -3.98 38.98
N ASN A 736 -2.05 -4.42 39.37
CA ASN A 736 -2.25 -5.27 40.55
C ASN A 736 -2.13 -6.76 40.23
N SER A 737 -2.53 -7.19 39.04
CA SER A 737 -2.55 -8.62 38.66
C SER A 737 -1.27 -9.10 37.99
N VAL A 738 -0.58 -8.24 37.23
CA VAL A 738 0.61 -8.64 36.45
C VAL A 738 1.89 -8.21 37.16
N SER A 739 2.60 -9.18 37.74
CA SER A 739 3.93 -8.95 38.31
C SER A 739 4.90 -8.54 37.20
N GLY A 740 5.50 -7.36 37.32
CA GLY A 740 6.46 -6.87 36.31
C GLY A 740 5.94 -5.71 35.43
N VAL A 741 4.70 -5.27 35.64
CA VAL A 741 4.15 -4.03 35.04
C VAL A 741 3.80 -3.04 36.13
N ASN A 742 4.31 -1.82 36.04
CA ASN A 742 3.99 -0.76 37.01
C ASN A 742 3.41 0.51 36.39
N ARG A 743 3.39 0.60 35.06
CA ARG A 743 2.88 1.76 34.34
C ARG A 743 2.20 1.30 33.07
N VAL A 744 1.02 1.84 32.84
CA VAL A 744 0.21 1.62 31.65
C VAL A 744 0.05 2.96 30.94
N VAL A 745 0.20 2.97 29.62
CA VAL A 745 -0.05 4.13 28.76
C VAL A 745 -1.09 3.76 27.70
N TYR A 746 -1.74 4.76 27.11
CA TYR A 746 -2.72 4.56 26.03
C TYR A 746 -2.30 5.33 24.78
N ASP A 747 -2.38 4.69 23.62
CA ASP A 747 -1.99 5.28 22.34
C ASP A 747 -3.16 6.05 21.70
N ILE A 748 -3.03 7.37 21.73
CA ILE A 748 -4.00 8.34 21.21
C ILE A 748 -3.63 8.87 19.80
N THR A 749 -2.83 8.11 19.05
CA THR A 749 -2.37 8.54 17.71
C THR A 749 -3.22 7.91 16.61
N SER A 750 -3.86 8.72 15.75
CA SER A 750 -4.63 8.22 14.60
C SER A 750 -3.73 7.73 13.46
N LYS A 751 -4.30 6.95 12.54
CA LYS A 751 -3.68 6.52 11.28
C LYS A 751 -4.33 7.28 10.12
N PRO A 752 -3.60 8.15 9.40
CA PRO A 752 -2.20 8.64 9.64
C PRO A 752 -2.12 9.69 10.78
N PRO A 753 -0.92 9.97 11.37
CA PRO A 753 0.44 9.64 10.91
C PRO A 753 1.01 8.30 11.41
N ALA A 754 0.38 7.63 12.37
CA ALA A 754 0.85 6.34 12.90
C ALA A 754 0.32 5.14 12.10
N THR A 755 0.71 3.93 12.50
CA THR A 755 0.16 2.66 12.01
C THR A 755 -0.76 2.02 13.06
N VAL A 756 -1.42 0.92 12.71
CA VAL A 756 -2.24 0.15 13.65
C VAL A 756 -1.35 -0.50 14.69
N GLU A 757 -0.44 -1.37 14.23
CA GLU A 757 0.61 -2.01 15.03
C GLU A 757 1.81 -1.07 15.19
N TRP A 758 2.65 -1.30 16.20
CA TRP A 758 3.83 -0.48 16.48
C TRP A 758 5.10 -0.93 15.73
N GLU A 759 5.10 -2.13 15.13
CA GLU A 759 6.20 -2.73 14.35
C GLU A 759 5.74 -3.49 13.10
#